data_AF-A0A4Q2UFQ9-F1
#
_entry.id   AF-A0A4Q2UFQ9-F1
#
_cell.length_a   1.000
_cell.length_b   1.000
_cell.length_c   1.000
_cell.angle_alpha   90.00
_cell.angle_beta   90.00
_cell.angle_gamma   90.00
#
_symmetry.space_group_name_H-M   'P 1'
#
loop_
_entity.id
_entity.type
_entity.pdbx_description
1 polymer ?
#
loop_
_entity_poly.entity_id
_entity_poly.type
_entity_poly.pdbx_seq_one_letter_code
_entity_poly.pdbx_strand_id
1 'polypeptide(L)'
;MKSLHNIACGLAVLIGLVGGYPRALAQTAPPDSVRHRIILIGDAGRLRQQRNPVVDAVTARYDLNNARTTLLYLGDNVYPRGLPDEGSPDYSAQTEVLRYQAQPGKQSRILFIPGNHDWGKGKPDGWERIRQQGRWIDSLKAPNIRLLPADGCPGPEEIHLSDRLLLVILDTQWWLHPYDKPGTDSDCACKTQDEVLVRLRDIAYRNQGKGLILATHHPFRSYGIHGGYYTARQHLFPLTDFAPRLYVPLPGIGSLYPLVRGVFGNIQDLPNPTYREMVRAIETTLAQVPNVVFVSGHDHSIQHIVDNNRSYIVSGSGINRERVKSGKLARFVSPDWGYVVLDELTSGSLNATFHTVDEAATATQVHAAAIFGRLPAIDSTRTGSARSTRWPDSVTVAIAPAYDSVGGVHRLLLGNNYRQTWATPVTFPVFDLTHTLGGFTILQRGGGMQTKSLRLANVDGREWVLRSIQKDPTGALPVALRQTIAKDVLQDEISAGFPFAPLAVASLAEAAGVPHATPRLVYVPDDPALGIYQADFGQSVALLEERNPVDGKSVSTAKVLEALADDNDNRVDQRAVLRARMLDLLIGDWDRHEDQWRWGSRKTTGGKIYYPIPRDRDQAFFRAGGLLPSVAALPWLQPKFQGFATKLGNVNGLMMNARYFDRLFLQELSTRDWINEITDLQTTLTDSVLRQAIGQLPEAVRQQSGDRLFETLRARRGWLLREGLTYYRFLAKTVDIPGSDKAELFRVDHRDDDHVAVSVYKIGKDGADARRLYYRVFDTSVTREIRLYGQKGNDRFEVGGTQNANVTIRLIGGKGNDVFTVTGTPGKPFIYDRTTEANTLPEPGLARLRPGTDKAVNQFDPHAFTYDRLAPLLSAGYNLDDGLLLGAGVQWKTHGFRKAPFATDNRLLISRALATDAVSLRYSGTFTDVIGRNDLVVSAVAKAPTNVSNFFGPGNESAYDQTRRIRYYRTRYNLITASAQLRHTLGTHASISAGPVFQYFSLDLADNRGRFIERYLADQGTAVFLQRESYGGIQAGITLDTRTDPAQPIGGVYWHTTLLGLQGFGQQANHLTQLQSAFHLYTRLDPAGRLVLAHRIGGGLTYGNPAFYQLLYLGGQDNLRGFRNFRFAGNHMLYHSLEARLRLFSFQSFLFPGQVGLTAFHDIGRVWFTGESSHRWHNGYGGGLYVTPASLLVITAQAGLSTEGVLPYVSMGFRF
;
A
#
# COMPACT_ATOMS: atom_id res chain seq x y z
N MET A 1 -7.52 -16.06 -83.38
CA MET A 1 -6.90 -16.12 -84.72
C MET A 1 -5.41 -16.41 -84.52
N LYS A 2 -5.00 -17.66 -84.75
CA LYS A 2 -4.08 -18.09 -85.83
C LYS A 2 -2.73 -17.33 -85.77
N SER A 3 -1.56 -17.89 -85.41
CA SER A 3 -0.85 -19.13 -85.76
C SER A 3 0.49 -18.76 -86.45
N LEU A 4 1.53 -19.56 -86.17
CA LEU A 4 2.77 -19.83 -86.95
C LEU A 4 4.06 -19.01 -86.72
N HIS A 5 5.05 -19.63 -86.05
CA HIS A 5 6.18 -20.38 -86.67
C HIS A 5 6.96 -21.11 -85.53
N ASN A 6 6.89 -22.44 -85.34
CA ASN A 6 7.63 -23.56 -85.99
C ASN A 6 9.19 -23.47 -85.88
N ILE A 7 10.02 -24.50 -85.61
CA ILE A 7 9.92 -25.95 -85.35
C ILE A 7 11.30 -26.45 -84.82
N ALA A 8 11.26 -27.23 -83.74
CA ALA A 8 11.92 -28.50 -83.40
C ALA A 8 13.36 -28.96 -83.78
N CYS A 9 13.95 -29.61 -82.75
CA CYS A 9 14.73 -30.87 -82.70
C CYS A 9 16.15 -31.01 -83.31
N GLY A 10 17.08 -31.52 -82.49
CA GLY A 10 18.29 -32.20 -82.95
C GLY A 10 19.41 -32.30 -81.91
N LEU A 11 19.63 -33.48 -81.37
CA LEU A 11 20.59 -33.84 -80.34
C LEU A 11 22.04 -33.97 -80.90
N ALA A 12 23.02 -33.78 -80.01
CA ALA A 12 24.33 -34.45 -79.93
C ALA A 12 25.61 -33.76 -80.52
N VAL A 13 26.41 -33.26 -79.57
CA VAL A 13 27.87 -33.48 -79.31
C VAL A 13 28.84 -33.50 -80.50
N LEU A 14 29.81 -32.56 -80.54
CA LEU A 14 31.26 -32.82 -80.35
C LEU A 14 32.14 -31.53 -80.48
N ILE A 15 32.99 -31.35 -79.46
CA ILE A 15 34.39 -30.85 -79.43
C ILE A 15 34.76 -29.55 -80.19
N GLY A 16 35.24 -28.57 -79.40
CA GLY A 16 36.62 -28.07 -79.55
C GLY A 16 36.83 -26.59 -79.89
N LEU A 17 37.57 -25.93 -78.98
CA LEU A 17 38.26 -24.63 -79.11
C LEU A 17 37.40 -23.36 -78.95
N VAL A 18 37.60 -22.63 -77.84
CA VAL A 18 38.30 -21.33 -77.80
C VAL A 18 38.46 -20.86 -76.35
N GLY A 19 39.73 -20.57 -75.98
CA GLY A 19 40.17 -19.35 -75.28
C GLY A 19 39.52 -18.96 -73.96
N GLY A 20 40.27 -19.14 -72.87
CA GLY A 20 39.90 -18.69 -71.53
C GLY A 20 39.98 -17.18 -71.30
N TYR A 21 39.11 -16.73 -70.39
CA TYR A 21 39.30 -15.57 -69.49
C TYR A 21 39.07 -16.07 -68.05
N PRO A 22 39.83 -15.59 -67.05
CA PRO A 22 39.81 -16.15 -65.69
C PRO A 22 38.50 -15.82 -64.95
N ARG A 23 37.89 -16.83 -64.33
CA ARG A 23 36.86 -16.66 -63.30
C ARG A 23 37.49 -16.00 -62.08
N ALA A 24 37.08 -14.78 -61.76
CA ALA A 24 37.25 -14.24 -60.42
C ALA A 24 36.47 -15.12 -59.43
N LEU A 25 37.21 -15.79 -58.53
CA LEU A 25 36.65 -16.46 -57.37
C LEU A 25 35.98 -15.41 -56.49
N ALA A 26 34.66 -15.51 -56.32
CA ALA A 26 33.96 -14.76 -55.29
C ALA A 26 34.49 -15.20 -53.93
N GLN A 27 35.27 -14.33 -53.27
CA GLN A 27 35.60 -14.48 -51.85
C GLN A 27 34.29 -14.49 -51.06
N THR A 28 33.99 -15.61 -50.41
CA THR A 28 32.97 -15.67 -49.37
C THR A 28 33.39 -14.75 -48.23
N ALA A 29 32.57 -13.75 -47.92
CA ALA A 29 32.78 -12.91 -46.76
C ALA A 29 32.89 -13.79 -45.49
N PRO A 30 33.80 -13.48 -44.55
CA PRO A 30 33.94 -14.27 -43.33
C PRO A 30 32.61 -14.26 -42.53
N PRO A 31 32.30 -15.36 -41.80
CA PRO A 31 31.09 -15.44 -40.99
C PRO A 31 31.07 -14.34 -39.92
N ASP A 32 29.92 -13.69 -39.77
CA ASP A 32 29.68 -12.61 -38.81
C ASP A 32 29.92 -13.11 -37.37
N SER A 33 30.89 -12.51 -36.67
CA SER A 33 31.35 -12.98 -35.35
C SER A 33 30.48 -12.46 -34.19
N VAL A 34 30.47 -13.18 -33.06
CA VAL A 34 29.72 -12.76 -31.85
C VAL A 34 30.42 -11.58 -31.19
N ARG A 35 29.73 -10.45 -31.10
CA ARG A 35 30.14 -9.24 -30.37
C ARG A 35 29.91 -9.37 -28.88
N HIS A 36 28.71 -9.80 -28.47
CA HIS A 36 28.33 -9.98 -27.07
C HIS A 36 27.39 -11.17 -26.93
N ARG A 37 27.55 -11.97 -25.88
CA ARG A 37 26.74 -13.17 -25.60
C ARG A 37 25.97 -13.00 -24.31
N ILE A 38 24.67 -13.29 -24.33
CA ILE A 38 23.81 -13.30 -23.15
C ILE A 38 23.24 -14.72 -22.97
N ILE A 39 23.43 -15.32 -21.81
CA ILE A 39 22.91 -16.65 -21.47
C ILE A 39 21.80 -16.48 -20.44
N LEU A 40 20.61 -16.97 -20.75
CA LEU A 40 19.39 -16.80 -19.98
C LEU A 40 19.08 -18.09 -19.21
N ILE A 41 18.98 -18.01 -17.88
CA ILE A 41 18.61 -19.13 -17.02
C ILE A 41 17.59 -18.67 -15.98
N GLY A 42 16.33 -19.06 -16.09
CA GLY A 42 15.33 -18.88 -15.03
C GLY A 42 15.23 -20.14 -14.17
N ASP A 43 14.70 -19.98 -12.96
CA ASP A 43 14.33 -21.11 -12.10
C ASP A 43 15.50 -22.06 -11.77
N ALA A 44 16.66 -21.51 -11.41
CA ALA A 44 17.85 -22.29 -11.06
C ALA A 44 18.02 -22.54 -9.55
N GLY A 45 17.05 -22.12 -8.73
CA GLY A 45 17.20 -21.98 -7.28
C GLY A 45 17.15 -23.26 -6.43
N ARG A 46 17.55 -24.41 -6.97
CA ARG A 46 17.72 -25.67 -6.22
C ARG A 46 18.95 -26.43 -6.70
N LEU A 47 19.47 -27.28 -5.83
CA LEU A 47 20.47 -28.30 -6.17
C LEU A 47 19.83 -29.68 -6.06
N ARG A 48 20.08 -30.55 -7.04
CA ARG A 48 19.73 -31.97 -7.01
C ARG A 48 21.05 -32.74 -6.87
N GLN A 49 21.17 -33.55 -5.80
CA GLN A 49 22.42 -34.26 -5.50
C GLN A 49 23.66 -33.33 -5.52
N GLN A 50 23.53 -32.15 -4.89
CA GLN A 50 24.56 -31.09 -4.83
C GLN A 50 24.98 -30.48 -6.18
N ARG A 51 24.22 -30.72 -7.26
CA ARG A 51 24.49 -30.17 -8.60
C ARG A 51 23.28 -29.46 -9.19
N ASN A 52 23.52 -28.63 -10.21
CA ASN A 52 22.48 -28.08 -11.09
C ASN A 52 22.85 -28.39 -12.55
N PRO A 53 22.13 -29.32 -13.22
CA PRO A 53 22.47 -29.77 -14.58
C PRO A 53 22.56 -28.64 -15.61
N VAL A 54 21.70 -27.62 -15.52
CA VAL A 54 21.68 -26.50 -16.48
C VAL A 54 22.86 -25.57 -16.25
N VAL A 55 23.16 -25.23 -15.00
CA VAL A 55 24.33 -24.40 -14.66
C VAL A 55 25.64 -25.12 -15.03
N ASP A 56 25.69 -26.44 -14.85
CA ASP A 56 26.82 -27.28 -15.24
C ASP A 56 26.99 -27.30 -16.75
N ALA A 57 25.91 -27.51 -17.50
CA ALA A 57 25.92 -27.53 -18.96
C ALA A 57 26.41 -26.19 -19.54
N VAL A 58 25.98 -25.07 -18.96
CA VAL A 58 26.43 -23.73 -19.35
C VAL A 58 27.91 -23.52 -19.02
N THR A 59 28.34 -23.92 -17.82
CA THR A 59 29.74 -23.78 -17.38
C THR A 59 30.69 -24.65 -18.21
N ALA A 60 30.25 -25.82 -18.64
CA ALA A 60 31.03 -26.72 -19.50
C ALA A 60 31.10 -26.23 -20.95
N ARG A 61 30.05 -25.55 -21.45
CA ARG A 61 29.95 -25.15 -22.87
C ARG A 61 30.53 -23.77 -23.18
N TYR A 62 30.51 -22.84 -22.23
CA TYR A 62 30.87 -21.44 -22.46
C TYR A 62 32.02 -20.98 -21.57
N ASP A 63 32.92 -20.17 -22.15
CA ASP A 63 33.96 -19.48 -21.38
C ASP A 63 33.33 -18.36 -20.54
N LEU A 64 33.29 -18.58 -19.23
CA LEU A 64 32.78 -17.63 -18.26
C LEU A 64 33.87 -16.67 -17.73
N ASN A 65 35.08 -16.71 -18.29
CA ASN A 65 36.14 -15.73 -18.07
C ASN A 65 36.22 -14.69 -19.19
N ASN A 66 35.08 -14.31 -19.77
CA ASN A 66 35.01 -13.34 -20.86
C ASN A 66 34.05 -12.19 -20.53
N ALA A 67 34.57 -10.96 -20.46
CA ALA A 67 33.77 -9.76 -20.16
C ALA A 67 32.65 -9.46 -21.17
N ARG A 68 32.70 -10.05 -22.37
CA ARG A 68 31.65 -9.98 -23.42
C ARG A 68 30.57 -11.06 -23.28
N THR A 69 30.60 -11.82 -22.18
CA THR A 69 29.57 -12.78 -21.82
C THR A 69 28.79 -12.27 -20.60
N THR A 70 27.47 -12.30 -20.68
CA THR A 70 26.55 -12.00 -19.58
C THR A 70 25.73 -13.23 -19.26
N LEU A 71 25.77 -13.68 -18.01
CA LEU A 71 24.89 -14.72 -17.47
C LEU A 71 23.76 -14.02 -16.72
N LEU A 72 22.52 -14.22 -17.17
CA LEU A 72 21.34 -13.55 -16.63
C LEU A 72 20.39 -14.59 -16.02
N TYR A 73 20.32 -14.58 -14.69
CA TYR A 73 19.38 -15.38 -13.94
C TYR A 73 18.02 -14.68 -13.86
N LEU A 74 16.98 -15.27 -14.46
CA LEU A 74 15.65 -14.65 -14.67
C LEU A 74 14.67 -14.86 -13.51
N GLY A 75 15.17 -14.94 -12.27
CA GLY A 75 14.38 -15.12 -11.06
C GLY A 75 14.19 -16.55 -10.60
N ASP A 76 13.66 -16.66 -9.38
CA ASP A 76 13.56 -17.88 -8.59
C ASP A 76 14.93 -18.50 -8.34
N ASN A 77 15.81 -17.63 -7.85
CA ASN A 77 17.21 -17.91 -7.58
C ASN A 77 17.39 -18.77 -6.33
N VAL A 78 16.43 -18.76 -5.40
CA VAL A 78 16.44 -19.58 -4.17
C VAL A 78 15.05 -20.11 -3.81
N TYR A 79 14.92 -21.43 -3.71
CA TYR A 79 13.71 -22.11 -3.24
C TYR A 79 13.75 -22.50 -1.76
N PRO A 80 12.56 -22.72 -1.15
CA PRO A 80 11.23 -22.46 -1.70
C PRO A 80 10.74 -21.02 -1.51
N ARG A 81 11.44 -20.21 -0.72
CA ARG A 81 10.96 -18.89 -0.30
C ARG A 81 12.09 -17.86 -0.23
N GLY A 82 13.10 -17.89 -1.09
CA GLY A 82 14.17 -16.88 -1.03
C GLY A 82 15.06 -17.03 0.21
N LEU A 83 16.17 -16.30 0.25
CA LEU A 83 17.15 -16.40 1.32
C LEU A 83 16.55 -15.96 2.67
N PRO A 84 16.57 -16.79 3.74
CA PRO A 84 16.13 -16.42 5.08
C PRO A 84 17.24 -15.65 5.81
N ASP A 85 16.96 -15.28 7.07
CA ASP A 85 17.99 -14.72 7.94
C ASP A 85 19.07 -15.75 8.28
N GLU A 86 20.27 -15.26 8.63
CA GLU A 86 21.44 -16.08 8.98
C GLU A 86 21.21 -17.04 10.15
N GLY A 87 20.23 -16.78 11.01
CA GLY A 87 19.88 -17.65 12.14
C GLY A 87 18.97 -18.82 11.76
N SER A 88 18.46 -18.85 10.53
CA SER A 88 17.60 -19.92 10.04
C SER A 88 18.42 -21.20 9.78
N PRO A 89 17.93 -22.40 10.19
CA PRO A 89 18.59 -23.68 9.89
C PRO A 89 18.86 -23.89 8.40
N ASP A 90 17.99 -23.37 7.54
CA ASP A 90 18.09 -23.50 6.08
C ASP A 90 19.07 -22.50 5.43
N TYR A 91 19.62 -21.53 6.16
CA TYR A 91 20.43 -20.45 5.58
C TYR A 91 21.65 -20.98 4.82
N SER A 92 22.41 -21.89 5.44
CA SER A 92 23.63 -22.46 4.83
C SER A 92 23.31 -23.15 3.48
N ALA A 93 22.30 -24.03 3.47
CA ALA A 93 21.88 -24.73 2.25
C ALA A 93 21.39 -23.78 1.15
N GLN A 94 20.71 -22.69 1.51
CA GLN A 94 20.22 -21.71 0.53
C GLN A 94 21.33 -20.79 -0.01
N THR A 95 22.31 -20.43 0.82
CA THR A 95 23.50 -19.71 0.33
C THR A 95 24.37 -20.58 -0.58
N GLU A 96 24.37 -21.91 -0.40
CA GLU A 96 25.08 -22.84 -1.27
C GLU A 96 24.50 -22.83 -2.69
N VAL A 97 23.16 -22.78 -2.83
CA VAL A 97 22.47 -22.62 -4.11
C VAL A 97 22.89 -21.33 -4.82
N LEU A 98 22.96 -20.20 -4.11
CA LEU A 98 23.42 -18.93 -4.67
C LEU A 98 24.90 -18.99 -5.04
N ARG A 99 25.74 -19.60 -4.21
CA ARG A 99 27.19 -19.77 -4.47
C ARG A 99 27.45 -20.61 -5.72
N TYR A 100 26.63 -21.63 -5.95
CA TYR A 100 26.69 -22.46 -7.14
C TYR A 100 26.44 -21.66 -8.43
N GLN A 101 25.49 -20.72 -8.37
CA GLN A 101 25.17 -19.81 -9.48
C GLN A 101 26.20 -18.68 -9.62
N ALA A 102 26.69 -18.15 -8.49
CA ALA A 102 27.52 -16.95 -8.38
C ALA A 102 29.02 -17.25 -8.27
N GLN A 103 29.54 -18.26 -8.97
CA GLN A 103 30.95 -18.69 -8.87
C GLN A 103 31.94 -17.50 -9.00
N PRO A 104 32.64 -17.10 -7.92
CA PRO A 104 33.53 -15.94 -7.93
C PRO A 104 34.78 -16.14 -8.80
N GLY A 105 35.38 -15.04 -9.29
CA GLY A 105 36.63 -15.06 -10.07
C GLY A 105 36.46 -15.12 -11.60
N LYS A 106 35.22 -15.24 -12.07
CA LYS A 106 34.84 -15.15 -13.49
C LYS A 106 34.85 -13.70 -13.99
N GLN A 107 35.34 -13.42 -15.19
CA GLN A 107 35.26 -12.07 -15.79
C GLN A 107 33.90 -11.77 -16.42
N SER A 108 33.07 -12.79 -16.68
CA SER A 108 31.70 -12.59 -17.19
C SER A 108 30.83 -11.80 -16.21
N ARG A 109 29.86 -11.06 -16.74
CA ARG A 109 28.87 -10.35 -15.93
C ARG A 109 27.76 -11.31 -15.50
N ILE A 110 27.57 -11.52 -14.20
CA ILE A 110 26.50 -12.38 -13.66
C ILE A 110 25.44 -11.50 -13.00
N LEU A 111 24.23 -11.53 -13.53
CA LEU A 111 23.12 -10.70 -13.07
C LEU A 111 21.98 -11.60 -12.59
N PHE A 112 21.48 -11.34 -11.39
CA PHE A 112 20.29 -11.99 -10.84
C PHE A 112 19.12 -11.01 -10.90
N ILE A 113 17.98 -11.45 -11.43
CA ILE A 113 16.70 -10.75 -11.34
C ILE A 113 15.88 -11.42 -10.23
N PRO A 114 15.14 -10.69 -9.38
CA PRO A 114 14.24 -11.29 -8.40
C PRO A 114 13.06 -12.03 -9.05
N GLY A 115 12.73 -13.22 -8.53
CA GLY A 115 11.48 -13.94 -8.81
C GLY A 115 10.51 -13.96 -7.64
N ASN A 116 9.32 -14.51 -7.83
CA ASN A 116 8.31 -14.54 -6.78
C ASN A 116 8.71 -15.41 -5.58
N HIS A 117 9.52 -16.46 -5.80
CA HIS A 117 10.07 -17.26 -4.72
C HIS A 117 11.11 -16.49 -3.91
N ASP A 118 11.94 -15.68 -4.56
CA ASP A 118 12.92 -14.82 -3.89
C ASP A 118 12.23 -13.80 -2.97
N TRP A 119 11.05 -13.31 -3.38
CA TRP A 119 10.11 -12.51 -2.57
C TRP A 119 9.25 -13.34 -1.60
N GLY A 120 9.76 -14.47 -1.10
CA GLY A 120 9.07 -15.29 -0.10
C GLY A 120 7.76 -15.93 -0.57
N LYS A 121 7.55 -16.09 -1.88
CA LYS A 121 6.26 -16.44 -2.52
C LYS A 121 5.17 -15.39 -2.32
N GLY A 122 5.56 -14.11 -2.35
CA GLY A 122 4.64 -13.00 -2.15
C GLY A 122 4.07 -12.96 -0.74
N LYS A 123 4.87 -13.32 0.27
CA LYS A 123 4.51 -13.24 1.70
C LYS A 123 4.91 -11.90 2.31
N PRO A 124 4.37 -11.51 3.49
CA PRO A 124 4.72 -10.25 4.15
C PRO A 124 6.23 -10.04 4.39
N ASP A 125 7.01 -11.11 4.58
CA ASP A 125 8.46 -11.04 4.77
C ASP A 125 9.27 -10.94 3.45
N GLY A 126 8.60 -10.87 2.30
CA GLY A 126 9.23 -10.95 0.98
C GLY A 126 10.28 -9.88 0.70
N TRP A 127 10.01 -8.62 1.10
CA TRP A 127 10.98 -7.53 0.90
C TRP A 127 12.26 -7.72 1.73
N GLU A 128 12.15 -8.25 2.95
CA GLU A 128 13.32 -8.52 3.77
C GLU A 128 14.18 -9.64 3.18
N ARG A 129 13.56 -10.67 2.59
CA ARG A 129 14.28 -11.76 1.93
C ARG A 129 15.08 -11.32 0.72
N ILE A 130 14.51 -10.44 -0.11
CA ILE A 130 15.25 -9.94 -1.27
C ILE A 130 16.43 -9.05 -0.87
N ARG A 131 16.29 -8.28 0.22
CA ARG A 131 17.40 -7.52 0.81
C ARG A 131 18.47 -8.43 1.40
N GLN A 132 18.09 -9.54 2.03
CA GLN A 132 19.04 -10.54 2.54
C GLN A 132 19.85 -11.18 1.39
N GLN A 133 19.17 -11.56 0.31
CA GLN A 133 19.82 -12.08 -0.89
C GLN A 133 20.79 -11.05 -1.51
N GLY A 134 20.38 -9.78 -1.62
CA GLY A 134 21.25 -8.69 -2.10
C GLY A 134 22.50 -8.52 -1.24
N ARG A 135 22.34 -8.41 0.08
CA ARG A 135 23.45 -8.31 1.03
C ARG A 135 24.41 -9.50 0.94
N TRP A 136 23.88 -10.71 0.77
CA TRP A 136 24.71 -11.90 0.60
C TRP A 136 25.51 -11.84 -0.71
N ILE A 137 24.89 -11.44 -1.83
CA ILE A 137 25.60 -11.29 -3.11
C ILE A 137 26.70 -10.22 -3.01
N ASP A 138 26.40 -9.09 -2.39
CA ASP A 138 27.36 -8.00 -2.18
C ASP A 138 28.55 -8.43 -1.29
N SER A 139 28.31 -9.37 -0.35
CA SER A 139 29.34 -9.92 0.52
C SER A 139 30.44 -10.69 -0.23
N LEU A 140 30.17 -11.15 -1.46
CA LEU A 140 31.17 -11.78 -2.34
C LEU A 140 32.26 -10.81 -2.79
N LYS A 141 32.04 -9.49 -2.66
CA LYS A 141 32.95 -8.42 -3.11
C LYS A 141 33.36 -8.55 -4.58
N ALA A 142 32.48 -9.11 -5.41
CA ALA A 142 32.68 -9.33 -6.84
C ALA A 142 31.81 -8.34 -7.64
N PRO A 143 32.35 -7.22 -8.16
CA PRO A 143 31.55 -6.15 -8.77
C PRO A 143 30.82 -6.56 -10.07
N ASN A 144 31.25 -7.66 -10.69
CA ASN A 144 30.61 -8.24 -11.87
C ASN A 144 29.45 -9.20 -11.54
N ILE A 145 29.17 -9.46 -10.25
CA ILE A 145 28.06 -10.30 -9.78
C ILE A 145 27.09 -9.42 -9.00
N ARG A 146 25.84 -9.28 -9.48
CA ARG A 146 24.88 -8.33 -8.88
C ARG A 146 23.45 -8.87 -8.90
N LEU A 147 22.71 -8.60 -7.84
CA LEU A 147 21.23 -8.66 -7.84
C LEU A 147 20.69 -7.32 -8.33
N LEU A 148 19.91 -7.34 -9.41
CA LEU A 148 19.33 -6.15 -10.00
C LEU A 148 17.82 -6.34 -10.26
N PRO A 149 16.99 -5.36 -9.90
CA PRO A 149 17.33 -4.13 -9.16
C PRO A 149 17.69 -4.41 -7.69
N ALA A 150 18.53 -3.58 -7.09
CA ALA A 150 19.00 -3.76 -5.72
C ALA A 150 17.90 -3.43 -4.69
N ASP A 151 18.03 -3.95 -3.46
CA ASP A 151 17.13 -3.68 -2.31
C ASP A 151 15.63 -3.93 -2.54
N GLY A 152 15.28 -4.73 -3.56
CA GLY A 152 13.90 -4.98 -3.96
C GLY A 152 13.24 -3.82 -4.73
N CYS A 153 14.03 -2.87 -5.23
CA CYS A 153 13.53 -1.77 -6.06
C CYS A 153 12.88 -2.29 -7.36
N PRO A 154 11.94 -1.54 -7.96
CA PRO A 154 11.28 -1.97 -9.19
C PRO A 154 12.15 -1.93 -10.46
N GLY A 155 13.24 -1.16 -10.47
CA GLY A 155 13.93 -0.74 -11.69
C GLY A 155 13.19 0.42 -12.37
N PRO A 156 13.36 0.67 -13.68
CA PRO A 156 14.26 -0.03 -14.60
C PRO A 156 15.74 0.23 -14.34
N GLU A 157 16.55 -0.83 -14.37
CA GLU A 157 18.02 -0.74 -14.41
C GLU A 157 18.49 -0.72 -15.87
N GLU A 158 19.23 0.33 -16.25
CA GLU A 158 19.76 0.53 -17.60
C GLU A 158 21.19 0.01 -17.70
N ILE A 159 21.42 -1.01 -18.54
CA ILE A 159 22.73 -1.67 -18.69
C ILE A 159 23.14 -1.70 -20.16
N HIS A 160 24.17 -0.93 -20.52
CA HIS A 160 24.78 -1.03 -21.84
C HIS A 160 25.62 -2.32 -21.94
N LEU A 161 25.25 -3.19 -22.88
CA LEU A 161 26.03 -4.39 -23.23
C LEU A 161 27.02 -4.08 -24.35
N SER A 162 26.60 -3.24 -25.31
CA SER A 162 27.44 -2.69 -26.37
C SER A 162 26.93 -1.31 -26.80
N ASP A 163 27.60 -0.66 -27.77
CA ASP A 163 27.10 0.58 -28.36
C ASP A 163 25.77 0.41 -29.11
N ARG A 164 25.36 -0.83 -29.40
CA ARG A 164 24.17 -1.18 -30.19
C ARG A 164 23.15 -2.03 -29.44
N LEU A 165 23.47 -2.53 -28.25
CA LEU A 165 22.58 -3.39 -27.46
C LEU A 165 22.47 -2.92 -26.01
N LEU A 166 21.22 -2.77 -25.56
CA LEU A 166 20.84 -2.37 -24.22
C LEU A 166 20.09 -3.51 -23.52
N LEU A 167 20.44 -3.78 -22.27
CA LEU A 167 19.66 -4.61 -21.35
C LEU A 167 18.94 -3.70 -20.35
N VAL A 168 17.62 -3.88 -20.23
CA VAL A 168 16.78 -3.22 -19.24
C VAL A 168 16.18 -4.27 -18.32
N ILE A 169 16.41 -4.15 -17.02
CA ILE A 169 15.91 -5.10 -16.01
C ILE A 169 14.79 -4.45 -15.20
N LEU A 170 13.68 -5.18 -15.03
CA LEU A 170 12.56 -4.82 -14.15
C LEU A 170 12.26 -5.93 -13.16
N ASP A 171 12.06 -5.57 -11.90
CA ASP A 171 11.46 -6.48 -10.92
C ASP A 171 9.93 -6.44 -11.08
N THR A 172 9.41 -7.40 -11.85
CA THR A 172 7.96 -7.53 -12.04
C THR A 172 7.25 -8.07 -10.81
N GLN A 173 7.95 -8.73 -9.88
CA GLN A 173 7.35 -9.16 -8.63
C GLN A 173 7.07 -7.97 -7.71
N TRP A 174 7.89 -6.91 -7.72
CA TRP A 174 7.55 -5.65 -7.04
C TRP A 174 6.17 -5.12 -7.44
N TRP A 175 5.83 -5.20 -8.73
CA TRP A 175 4.53 -4.75 -9.25
C TRP A 175 3.36 -5.63 -8.74
N LEU A 176 3.63 -6.93 -8.58
CA LEU A 176 2.64 -7.96 -8.22
C LEU A 176 2.62 -8.31 -6.72
N HIS A 177 3.51 -7.71 -5.90
CA HIS A 177 3.59 -7.98 -4.48
C HIS A 177 2.53 -7.20 -3.69
N PRO A 178 1.65 -7.85 -2.92
CA PRO A 178 0.54 -7.17 -2.24
C PRO A 178 0.89 -6.60 -0.86
N TYR A 179 2.06 -6.95 -0.30
CA TYR A 179 2.51 -6.49 1.02
C TYR A 179 3.56 -5.39 0.90
N ASP A 180 4.25 -5.12 2.01
CA ASP A 180 5.30 -4.11 2.11
C ASP A 180 6.40 -4.35 1.09
N LYS A 181 6.75 -3.28 0.39
CA LYS A 181 7.75 -3.23 -0.67
C LYS A 181 8.28 -1.80 -0.74
N PRO A 182 9.46 -1.54 -1.33
CA PRO A 182 10.01 -0.20 -1.36
C PRO A 182 9.08 0.71 -2.15
N GLY A 183 8.62 1.78 -1.51
CA GLY A 183 7.70 2.77 -2.06
C GLY A 183 8.23 4.19 -1.83
N THR A 184 7.35 5.09 -1.40
CA THR A 184 7.71 6.49 -1.10
C THR A 184 8.90 6.57 -0.15
N ASP A 185 8.91 5.81 0.93
CA ASP A 185 9.95 5.95 1.97
C ASP A 185 11.26 5.21 1.65
N SER A 186 11.43 4.74 0.40
CA SER A 186 12.62 4.00 -0.04
C SER A 186 13.63 4.87 -0.80
N ASP A 187 14.88 4.41 -0.87
CA ASP A 187 15.93 4.99 -1.70
C ASP A 187 15.85 4.60 -3.19
N CYS A 188 14.78 3.90 -3.57
CA CYS A 188 14.59 3.50 -4.96
C CYS A 188 14.41 4.73 -5.85
N ALA A 189 15.05 4.68 -7.01
CA ALA A 189 14.96 5.74 -8.01
C ALA A 189 13.54 5.85 -8.63
N CYS A 190 12.78 4.76 -8.62
CA CYS A 190 11.36 4.74 -8.92
C CYS A 190 10.61 4.14 -7.73
N LYS A 191 9.55 4.82 -7.30
CA LYS A 191 8.78 4.52 -6.10
C LYS A 191 7.33 4.14 -6.42
N THR A 192 6.91 4.41 -7.65
CA THR A 192 5.56 4.17 -8.15
C THR A 192 5.57 3.53 -9.54
N GLN A 193 4.48 2.87 -9.90
CA GLN A 193 4.29 2.23 -11.21
C GLN A 193 4.43 3.24 -12.37
N ASP A 194 3.88 4.45 -12.22
CA ASP A 194 3.99 5.51 -13.23
C ASP A 194 5.43 6.01 -13.38
N GLU A 195 6.19 6.14 -12.29
CA GLU A 195 7.61 6.51 -12.36
C GLU A 195 8.44 5.46 -13.10
N VAL A 196 8.14 4.16 -12.89
CA VAL A 196 8.78 3.06 -13.64
C VAL A 196 8.52 3.23 -15.15
N LEU A 197 7.28 3.51 -15.55
CA LEU A 197 6.92 3.69 -16.96
C LEU A 197 7.53 4.96 -17.56
N VAL A 198 7.55 6.07 -16.81
CA VAL A 198 8.17 7.33 -17.24
C VAL A 198 9.67 7.14 -17.45
N ARG A 199 10.35 6.47 -16.50
CA ARG A 199 11.77 6.17 -16.61
C ARG A 199 12.08 5.18 -17.72
N LEU A 200 11.23 4.17 -17.93
CA LEU A 200 11.36 3.25 -19.05
C LEU A 200 11.22 3.97 -20.40
N ARG A 201 10.30 4.93 -20.52
CA ARG A 201 10.14 5.78 -21.71
C ARG A 201 11.38 6.63 -21.96
N ASP A 202 11.94 7.21 -20.90
CA ASP A 202 13.18 7.99 -20.94
C ASP A 202 14.36 7.17 -21.46
N ILE A 203 14.57 5.98 -20.88
CA ILE A 203 15.60 5.03 -21.30
C ILE A 203 15.42 4.65 -22.78
N ALA A 204 14.19 4.32 -23.18
CA ALA A 204 13.86 3.98 -24.55
C ALA A 204 14.16 5.13 -25.53
N TYR A 205 13.84 6.38 -25.15
CA TYR A 205 14.10 7.56 -25.96
C TYR A 205 15.60 7.84 -26.13
N ARG A 206 16.36 7.90 -25.03
CA ARG A 206 17.81 8.15 -25.05
C ARG A 206 18.60 7.10 -25.83
N ASN A 207 18.00 5.93 -26.08
CA ASN A 207 18.61 4.81 -26.77
C ASN A 207 17.90 4.41 -28.09
N GLN A 208 17.22 5.35 -28.77
CA GLN A 208 16.42 5.11 -29.99
C GLN A 208 17.14 4.50 -31.22
N GLY A 209 18.43 4.18 -31.13
CA GLY A 209 19.20 3.47 -32.16
C GLY A 209 19.76 2.12 -31.75
N LYS A 210 19.43 1.62 -30.55
CA LYS A 210 19.94 0.35 -30.01
C LYS A 210 18.85 -0.72 -30.00
N GLY A 211 19.25 -1.98 -30.10
CA GLY A 211 18.41 -3.12 -29.74
C GLY A 211 18.21 -3.15 -28.22
N LEU A 212 17.02 -3.53 -27.78
CA LEU A 212 16.65 -3.56 -26.37
C LEU A 212 16.22 -4.97 -25.95
N ILE A 213 16.86 -5.50 -24.91
CA ILE A 213 16.43 -6.70 -24.20
C ILE A 213 15.71 -6.23 -22.93
N LEU A 214 14.41 -6.49 -22.83
CA LEU A 214 13.66 -6.27 -21.60
C LEU A 214 13.62 -7.59 -20.82
N ALA A 215 14.31 -7.63 -19.67
CA ALA A 215 14.37 -8.79 -18.83
C ALA A 215 13.50 -8.63 -17.59
N THR A 216 12.61 -9.60 -17.39
CA THR A 216 11.67 -9.69 -16.28
C THR A 216 11.67 -11.12 -15.72
N HIS A 217 11.11 -11.34 -14.54
CA HIS A 217 10.81 -12.71 -14.11
C HIS A 217 9.52 -13.22 -14.77
N HIS A 218 8.44 -12.45 -14.65
CA HIS A 218 7.11 -12.73 -15.17
C HIS A 218 7.00 -12.59 -16.72
N PRO A 219 6.51 -13.62 -17.46
CA PRO A 219 6.39 -13.63 -18.92
C PRO A 219 5.20 -12.83 -19.48
N PHE A 220 5.44 -12.01 -20.50
CA PHE A 220 4.35 -11.22 -21.11
C PHE A 220 3.44 -12.06 -22.01
N ARG A 221 3.94 -13.22 -22.46
CA ARG A 221 3.19 -14.26 -23.18
C ARG A 221 3.69 -15.62 -22.66
N SER A 222 2.77 -16.54 -22.38
CA SER A 222 3.12 -17.92 -22.05
C SER A 222 2.00 -18.89 -22.40
N TYR A 223 2.37 -20.11 -22.79
CA TYR A 223 1.47 -21.26 -22.94
C TYR A 223 1.65 -22.34 -21.85
N GLY A 224 2.31 -22.00 -20.74
CA GLY A 224 2.45 -22.84 -19.55
C GLY A 224 1.30 -22.70 -18.57
N ILE A 225 1.45 -23.29 -17.36
CA ILE A 225 0.39 -23.34 -16.33
C ILE A 225 -0.01 -21.93 -15.88
N HIS A 226 0.96 -21.03 -15.69
CA HIS A 226 0.73 -19.64 -15.28
C HIS A 226 0.12 -18.79 -16.41
N GLY A 227 0.13 -19.28 -17.66
CA GLY A 227 -0.63 -18.72 -18.78
C GLY A 227 -2.14 -18.98 -18.73
N GLY A 228 -2.65 -19.76 -17.76
CA GLY A 228 -4.09 -20.04 -17.58
C GLY A 228 -4.62 -21.27 -18.32
N TYR A 229 -3.75 -22.22 -18.71
CA TYR A 229 -4.14 -23.42 -19.47
C TYR A 229 -4.38 -24.64 -18.56
N TYR A 230 -5.65 -25.04 -18.42
CA TYR A 230 -6.11 -26.21 -17.62
C TYR A 230 -6.58 -27.37 -18.52
N THR A 231 -6.50 -28.61 -18.02
CA THR A 231 -7.04 -29.80 -18.71
C THR A 231 -8.40 -30.20 -18.13
N ALA A 232 -9.16 -31.06 -18.83
CA ALA A 232 -10.46 -31.55 -18.37
C ALA A 232 -10.41 -32.16 -16.95
N ARG A 233 -9.29 -32.76 -16.56
CA ARG A 233 -9.07 -33.34 -15.24
C ARG A 233 -9.27 -32.34 -14.09
N GLN A 234 -8.86 -31.07 -14.26
CA GLN A 234 -8.99 -30.05 -13.21
C GLN A 234 -10.43 -29.53 -13.06
N HIS A 235 -11.24 -29.59 -14.12
CA HIS A 235 -12.66 -29.21 -14.06
C HIS A 235 -13.50 -30.23 -13.30
N LEU A 236 -13.09 -31.51 -13.33
CA LEU A 236 -13.77 -32.60 -12.65
C LEU A 236 -13.19 -32.89 -11.25
N PHE A 237 -11.88 -32.77 -11.06
CA PHE A 237 -11.17 -33.16 -9.82
C PHE A 237 -10.22 -32.05 -9.31
N PRO A 238 -10.73 -30.88 -8.92
CA PRO A 238 -9.90 -29.71 -8.55
C PRO A 238 -8.99 -29.97 -7.34
N LEU A 239 -9.36 -30.90 -6.46
CA LEU A 239 -8.58 -31.21 -5.25
C LEU A 239 -7.32 -32.05 -5.54
N THR A 240 -7.17 -32.57 -6.76
CA THR A 240 -5.93 -33.28 -7.18
C THR A 240 -4.72 -32.34 -7.29
N ASP A 241 -4.94 -31.03 -7.45
CA ASP A 241 -3.88 -30.02 -7.43
C ASP A 241 -3.39 -29.74 -6.00
N PHE A 242 -4.20 -30.04 -4.97
CA PHE A 242 -3.85 -29.87 -3.55
C PHE A 242 -3.17 -31.12 -2.98
N ALA A 243 -3.64 -32.31 -3.39
CA ALA A 243 -2.99 -33.59 -3.10
C ALA A 243 -3.19 -34.55 -4.28
N PRO A 244 -2.12 -35.14 -4.86
CA PRO A 244 -2.22 -35.96 -6.07
C PRO A 244 -3.18 -37.16 -5.99
N ARG A 245 -3.52 -37.59 -4.76
CA ARG A 245 -4.40 -38.73 -4.48
C ARG A 245 -5.88 -38.36 -4.29
N LEU A 246 -6.24 -37.08 -4.26
CA LEU A 246 -7.59 -36.62 -3.88
C LEU A 246 -8.54 -36.48 -5.09
N TYR A 247 -8.93 -37.62 -5.67
CA TYR A 247 -9.86 -37.67 -6.81
C TYR A 247 -11.33 -37.59 -6.36
N VAL A 248 -11.74 -36.44 -5.83
CA VAL A 248 -13.14 -36.17 -5.47
C VAL A 248 -13.83 -35.43 -6.62
N PRO A 249 -14.87 -36.01 -7.26
CA PRO A 249 -15.57 -35.34 -8.35
C PRO A 249 -16.46 -34.22 -7.82
N LEU A 250 -16.22 -32.99 -8.28
CA LEU A 250 -17.01 -31.81 -7.91
C LEU A 250 -17.54 -31.09 -9.18
N PRO A 251 -18.52 -31.64 -9.91
CA PRO A 251 -19.10 -30.95 -11.05
C PRO A 251 -19.80 -29.64 -10.62
N GLY A 252 -19.69 -28.58 -11.41
CA GLY A 252 -20.22 -27.23 -11.08
C GLY A 252 -19.32 -26.46 -10.09
N ILE A 253 -19.18 -26.93 -8.85
CA ILE A 253 -18.37 -26.29 -7.79
C ILE A 253 -16.86 -26.42 -8.07
N GLY A 254 -16.43 -27.57 -8.58
CA GLY A 254 -15.03 -27.81 -8.95
C GLY A 254 -14.64 -27.16 -10.26
N SER A 255 -15.60 -26.82 -11.12
CA SER A 255 -15.38 -25.91 -12.25
C SER A 255 -15.22 -24.46 -11.80
N LEU A 256 -15.75 -24.09 -10.61
CA LEU A 256 -15.54 -22.78 -10.00
C LEU A 256 -14.05 -22.55 -9.69
N TYR A 257 -13.24 -23.56 -9.37
CA TYR A 257 -11.81 -23.37 -9.08
C TYR A 257 -10.97 -23.01 -10.35
N PRO A 258 -11.04 -23.75 -11.48
CA PRO A 258 -10.43 -23.35 -12.75
C PRO A 258 -11.12 -22.16 -13.43
N LEU A 259 -12.42 -21.92 -13.23
CA LEU A 259 -13.10 -20.71 -13.74
C LEU A 259 -12.69 -19.48 -12.93
N VAL A 260 -12.60 -19.59 -11.60
CA VAL A 260 -12.13 -18.50 -10.74
C VAL A 260 -10.65 -18.25 -10.95
N ARG A 261 -9.82 -19.28 -11.17
CA ARG A 261 -8.40 -19.08 -11.49
C ARG A 261 -8.13 -18.74 -12.97
N GLY A 262 -9.00 -19.14 -13.88
CA GLY A 262 -8.95 -18.77 -15.29
C GLY A 262 -9.46 -17.36 -15.59
N VAL A 263 -10.38 -16.83 -14.76
CA VAL A 263 -10.96 -15.47 -14.87
C VAL A 263 -10.37 -14.49 -13.84
N PHE A 264 -10.01 -14.96 -12.64
CA PHE A 264 -9.45 -14.19 -11.52
C PHE A 264 -8.12 -14.76 -11.01
N GLY A 265 -7.28 -15.35 -11.88
CA GLY A 265 -6.03 -16.06 -11.56
C GLY A 265 -5.21 -15.48 -10.41
N ASN A 266 -4.38 -16.33 -9.80
CA ASN A 266 -3.44 -15.86 -8.77
C ASN A 266 -2.71 -14.61 -9.30
N ILE A 267 -2.34 -13.65 -8.45
CA ILE A 267 -1.63 -12.43 -8.90
C ILE A 267 -0.36 -12.73 -9.72
N GLN A 268 0.14 -13.97 -9.61
CA GLN A 268 1.26 -14.56 -10.35
C GLN A 268 0.89 -15.14 -11.74
N ASP A 269 -0.40 -15.33 -12.03
CA ASP A 269 -0.90 -15.93 -13.28
C ASP A 269 -1.28 -14.82 -14.29
N LEU A 270 -0.90 -14.97 -15.57
CA LEU A 270 -1.07 -13.97 -16.64
C LEU A 270 -2.52 -13.46 -16.83
N PRO A 271 -3.59 -14.27 -16.65
CA PRO A 271 -4.97 -13.77 -16.73
C PRO A 271 -5.34 -12.74 -15.65
N ASN A 272 -4.58 -12.62 -14.57
CA ASN A 272 -4.86 -11.68 -13.48
C ASN A 272 -4.89 -10.22 -13.99
N PRO A 273 -5.89 -9.40 -13.60
CA PRO A 273 -6.02 -8.03 -14.10
C PRO A 273 -4.81 -7.14 -13.83
N THR A 274 -4.20 -7.22 -12.63
CA THR A 274 -3.04 -6.42 -12.25
C THR A 274 -1.83 -6.77 -13.12
N TYR A 275 -1.63 -8.05 -13.39
CA TYR A 275 -0.59 -8.53 -14.30
C TYR A 275 -0.86 -8.06 -15.74
N ARG A 276 -2.09 -8.22 -16.25
CA ARG A 276 -2.45 -7.74 -17.60
C ARG A 276 -2.27 -6.24 -17.77
N GLU A 277 -2.55 -5.46 -16.73
CA GLU A 277 -2.32 -4.02 -16.71
C GLU A 277 -0.83 -3.69 -16.78
N MET A 278 0.02 -4.36 -15.98
CA MET A 278 1.47 -4.23 -16.04
C MET A 278 2.01 -4.49 -17.45
N VAL A 279 1.62 -5.63 -18.05
CA VAL A 279 2.04 -6.02 -19.41
C VAL A 279 1.62 -4.96 -20.42
N ARG A 280 0.35 -4.54 -20.41
CA ARG A 280 -0.17 -3.51 -21.32
C ARG A 280 0.57 -2.19 -21.16
N ALA A 281 0.81 -1.74 -19.94
CA ALA A 281 1.44 -0.45 -19.67
C ALA A 281 2.89 -0.41 -20.15
N ILE A 282 3.65 -1.49 -19.91
CA ILE A 282 5.04 -1.62 -20.35
C ILE A 282 5.11 -1.76 -21.88
N GLU A 283 4.29 -2.61 -22.50
CA GLU A 283 4.25 -2.78 -23.96
C GLU A 283 3.89 -1.47 -24.67
N THR A 284 2.91 -0.72 -24.13
CA THR A 284 2.51 0.60 -24.66
C THR A 284 3.66 1.60 -24.57
N THR A 285 4.39 1.59 -23.46
CA THR A 285 5.55 2.46 -23.25
C THR A 285 6.67 2.18 -24.26
N LEU A 286 6.87 0.91 -24.61
CA LEU A 286 7.87 0.47 -25.58
C LEU A 286 7.34 0.34 -27.02
N ALA A 287 6.11 0.79 -27.30
CA ALA A 287 5.49 0.63 -28.62
C ALA A 287 6.31 1.26 -29.76
N GLN A 288 6.98 2.39 -29.48
CA GLN A 288 7.79 3.14 -30.44
C GLN A 288 9.21 2.59 -30.64
N VAL A 289 9.61 1.57 -29.87
CA VAL A 289 10.92 0.94 -30.00
C VAL A 289 10.78 -0.26 -30.95
N PRO A 290 11.38 -0.24 -32.14
CA PRO A 290 11.17 -1.29 -33.15
C PRO A 290 11.86 -2.61 -32.78
N ASN A 291 13.02 -2.55 -32.14
CA ASN A 291 13.89 -3.72 -31.90
C ASN A 291 13.93 -4.08 -30.41
N VAL A 292 12.83 -4.67 -29.91
CA VAL A 292 12.70 -5.13 -28.52
C VAL A 292 12.47 -6.64 -28.47
N VAL A 293 13.20 -7.32 -27.58
CA VAL A 293 12.92 -8.69 -27.18
C VAL A 293 12.59 -8.77 -25.70
N PHE A 294 11.57 -9.55 -25.36
CA PHE A 294 11.13 -9.77 -23.98
C PHE A 294 11.64 -11.13 -23.50
N VAL A 295 12.34 -11.17 -22.37
CA VAL A 295 12.91 -12.40 -21.80
C VAL A 295 12.43 -12.61 -20.37
N SER A 296 12.09 -13.85 -20.01
CA SER A 296 11.44 -14.19 -18.74
C SER A 296 11.69 -15.62 -18.25
N GLY A 297 11.41 -15.89 -16.97
CA GLY A 297 11.79 -17.15 -16.29
C GLY A 297 10.73 -17.81 -15.39
N HIS A 298 9.54 -17.23 -15.21
CA HIS A 298 8.54 -17.73 -14.25
C HIS A 298 7.91 -19.08 -14.60
N ASP A 299 7.59 -19.32 -15.87
CA ASP A 299 7.01 -20.60 -16.29
C ASP A 299 8.12 -21.66 -16.42
N HIS A 300 7.94 -22.82 -15.78
CA HIS A 300 8.90 -23.92 -15.76
C HIS A 300 9.06 -24.66 -17.11
N SER A 301 9.40 -23.92 -18.17
CA SER A 301 9.48 -24.35 -19.56
C SER A 301 10.38 -23.43 -20.40
N ILE A 302 10.71 -23.88 -21.60
CA ILE A 302 11.41 -23.10 -22.63
C ILE A 302 10.42 -22.76 -23.73
N GLN A 303 10.28 -21.47 -24.09
CA GLN A 303 9.32 -21.03 -25.10
C GLN A 303 9.90 -19.92 -25.99
N HIS A 304 9.57 -19.96 -27.27
CA HIS A 304 9.71 -18.85 -28.20
C HIS A 304 8.35 -18.51 -28.78
N ILE A 305 7.85 -17.31 -28.49
CA ILE A 305 6.54 -16.82 -28.91
C ILE A 305 6.75 -15.54 -29.72
N VAL A 306 6.05 -15.42 -30.86
CA VAL A 306 6.13 -14.22 -31.70
C VAL A 306 4.74 -13.59 -31.85
N ASP A 307 4.61 -12.35 -31.40
CA ASP A 307 3.36 -11.57 -31.43
C ASP A 307 3.66 -10.17 -32.01
N ASN A 308 2.95 -9.76 -33.07
CA ASN A 308 3.16 -8.49 -33.79
C ASN A 308 4.64 -8.16 -34.11
N ASN A 309 5.37 -9.14 -34.64
CA ASN A 309 6.79 -9.03 -35.01
C ASN A 309 7.76 -8.80 -33.83
N ARG A 310 7.33 -9.06 -32.59
CA ARG A 310 8.16 -9.04 -31.38
C ARG A 310 8.35 -10.46 -30.85
N SER A 311 9.56 -10.76 -30.39
CA SER A 311 9.88 -12.04 -29.76
C SER A 311 9.71 -11.97 -28.24
N TYR A 312 9.06 -12.98 -27.70
CA TYR A 312 8.89 -13.25 -26.27
C TYR A 312 9.54 -14.61 -25.99
N ILE A 313 10.52 -14.62 -25.10
CA ILE A 313 11.32 -15.79 -24.76
C ILE A 313 11.08 -16.11 -23.29
N VAL A 314 10.71 -17.37 -23.03
CA VAL A 314 10.65 -17.94 -21.69
C VAL A 314 11.79 -18.94 -21.58
N SER A 315 12.62 -18.79 -20.56
CA SER A 315 13.77 -19.67 -20.28
C SER A 315 13.75 -20.10 -18.83
N GLY A 316 12.62 -20.65 -18.36
CA GLY A 316 12.34 -20.87 -16.95
C GLY A 316 12.52 -22.31 -16.45
N SER A 317 13.23 -23.18 -17.17
CA SER A 317 13.40 -24.60 -16.78
C SER A 317 14.81 -24.91 -16.28
N GLY A 318 15.39 -24.05 -15.43
CA GLY A 318 16.73 -24.24 -14.87
C GLY A 318 16.85 -25.45 -13.92
N ILE A 319 15.78 -25.78 -13.20
CA ILE A 319 15.76 -26.95 -12.29
C ILE A 319 14.38 -27.60 -12.15
N ASN A 320 13.27 -26.86 -12.28
CA ASN A 320 11.94 -27.45 -12.34
C ASN A 320 11.45 -27.60 -13.79
N ARG A 321 10.42 -28.42 -13.97
CA ARG A 321 9.80 -28.72 -15.25
C ARG A 321 8.30 -28.77 -15.09
N GLU A 322 7.58 -28.13 -16.00
CA GLU A 322 6.13 -28.19 -16.08
C GLU A 322 5.65 -28.39 -17.51
N ARG A 323 4.37 -28.77 -17.62
CA ARG A 323 3.70 -28.92 -18.91
C ARG A 323 3.58 -27.58 -19.62
N VAL A 324 3.79 -27.59 -20.92
CA VAL A 324 3.60 -26.46 -21.82
C VAL A 324 2.84 -26.91 -23.07
N LYS A 325 1.92 -26.08 -23.56
CA LYS A 325 1.16 -26.36 -24.79
C LYS A 325 1.74 -25.56 -25.96
N SER A 326 1.74 -26.14 -27.16
CA SER A 326 2.00 -25.36 -28.37
C SER A 326 0.73 -24.58 -28.76
N GLY A 327 0.80 -23.25 -28.74
CA GLY A 327 -0.30 -22.35 -29.09
C GLY A 327 -0.06 -21.60 -30.41
N LYS A 328 -1.05 -20.81 -30.85
CA LYS A 328 -1.04 -20.15 -32.18
C LYS A 328 0.18 -19.27 -32.45
N LEU A 329 0.71 -18.59 -31.42
CA LEU A 329 1.86 -17.69 -31.54
C LEU A 329 3.19 -18.36 -31.18
N ALA A 330 3.15 -19.62 -30.72
CA ALA A 330 4.36 -20.36 -30.36
C ALA A 330 5.13 -20.78 -31.62
N ARG A 331 6.43 -20.48 -31.64
CA ARG A 331 7.38 -20.98 -32.63
C ARG A 331 8.14 -22.19 -32.12
N PHE A 332 8.31 -22.27 -30.79
CA PHE A 332 8.94 -23.39 -30.11
C PHE A 332 8.46 -23.46 -28.66
N VAL A 333 8.26 -24.67 -28.13
CA VAL A 333 8.01 -24.93 -26.70
C VAL A 333 8.68 -26.24 -26.28
N SER A 334 9.22 -26.30 -25.06
CA SER A 334 9.73 -27.54 -24.45
C SER A 334 9.53 -27.53 -22.93
N PRO A 335 9.11 -28.65 -22.32
CA PRO A 335 9.03 -28.80 -20.86
C PRO A 335 10.36 -29.25 -20.23
N ASP A 336 11.39 -29.57 -21.03
CA ASP A 336 12.65 -30.11 -20.53
C ASP A 336 13.52 -29.03 -19.87
N TRP A 337 14.50 -29.46 -19.06
CA TRP A 337 15.48 -28.52 -18.52
C TRP A 337 16.24 -27.83 -19.64
N GLY A 338 16.61 -26.58 -19.44
CA GLY A 338 17.50 -25.93 -20.38
C GLY A 338 17.57 -24.42 -20.25
N TYR A 339 18.15 -23.80 -21.28
CA TYR A 339 18.52 -22.39 -21.29
C TYR A 339 18.49 -21.82 -22.71
N VAL A 340 18.50 -20.49 -22.81
CA VAL A 340 18.52 -19.78 -24.09
C VAL A 340 19.73 -18.88 -24.17
N VAL A 341 20.37 -18.81 -25.33
CA VAL A 341 21.51 -17.92 -25.59
C VAL A 341 21.12 -16.88 -26.63
N LEU A 342 21.40 -15.62 -26.33
CA LEU A 342 21.28 -14.50 -27.26
C LEU A 342 22.69 -14.06 -27.68
N ASP A 343 22.99 -14.14 -28.96
CA ASP A 343 24.25 -13.67 -29.53
C ASP A 343 24.00 -12.39 -30.33
N GLU A 344 24.58 -11.28 -29.87
CA GLU A 344 24.73 -10.06 -30.66
C GLU A 344 25.87 -10.28 -31.64
N LEU A 345 25.59 -10.20 -32.94
CA LEU A 345 26.62 -10.32 -33.96
C LEU A 345 27.27 -8.96 -34.25
N THR A 346 28.46 -8.96 -34.87
CA THR A 346 29.15 -7.73 -35.25
C THR A 346 28.36 -6.89 -36.28
N SER A 347 27.46 -7.49 -37.06
CA SER A 347 26.46 -6.76 -37.86
C SER A 347 25.46 -5.94 -37.04
N GLY A 348 25.29 -6.22 -35.75
CA GLY A 348 24.25 -5.64 -34.90
C GLY A 348 22.93 -6.42 -34.92
N SER A 349 22.88 -7.58 -35.58
CA SER A 349 21.73 -8.51 -35.50
C SER A 349 21.76 -9.28 -34.18
N LEU A 350 20.59 -9.69 -33.68
CA LEU A 350 20.45 -10.51 -32.48
C LEU A 350 19.84 -11.86 -32.82
N ASN A 351 20.53 -12.95 -32.47
CA ASN A 351 20.07 -14.32 -32.70
C ASN A 351 19.87 -15.04 -31.37
N ALA A 352 18.87 -15.91 -31.29
CA ALA A 352 18.59 -16.76 -30.14
C ALA A 352 18.78 -18.25 -30.48
N THR A 353 19.47 -18.99 -29.62
CA THR A 353 19.58 -20.45 -29.65
C THR A 353 19.05 -21.06 -28.36
N PHE A 354 18.23 -22.09 -28.50
CA PHE A 354 17.52 -22.74 -27.40
C PHE A 354 18.13 -24.12 -27.18
N HIS A 355 18.47 -24.43 -25.94
CA HIS A 355 19.11 -25.67 -25.55
C HIS A 355 18.27 -26.43 -24.53
N THR A 356 18.07 -27.74 -24.73
CA THR A 356 17.62 -28.64 -23.66
C THR A 356 18.83 -29.34 -23.03
N VAL A 357 18.69 -29.73 -21.77
CA VAL A 357 19.74 -30.31 -20.94
C VAL A 357 19.23 -31.59 -20.29
N ASP A 358 20.00 -32.66 -20.39
CA ASP A 358 19.71 -33.92 -19.72
C ASP A 358 20.28 -33.96 -18.29
N GLU A 359 20.04 -35.05 -17.56
CA GLU A 359 20.52 -35.21 -16.18
C GLU A 359 22.05 -35.31 -16.08
N ALA A 360 22.74 -35.66 -17.17
CA ALA A 360 24.20 -35.68 -17.27
C ALA A 360 24.81 -34.30 -17.60
N ALA A 361 24.00 -33.24 -17.62
CA ALA A 361 24.38 -31.88 -18.00
C ALA A 361 24.84 -31.74 -19.47
N THR A 362 24.33 -32.59 -20.36
CA THR A 362 24.58 -32.50 -21.81
C THR A 362 23.59 -31.57 -22.47
N ALA A 363 24.06 -30.47 -23.06
CA ALA A 363 23.20 -29.51 -23.77
C ALA A 363 23.02 -29.86 -25.25
N THR A 364 21.78 -29.98 -25.71
CA THR A 364 21.41 -30.18 -27.11
C THR A 364 20.69 -28.95 -27.66
N GLN A 365 21.12 -28.41 -28.80
CA GLN A 365 20.40 -27.32 -29.46
C GLN A 365 19.12 -27.86 -30.10
N VAL A 366 17.97 -27.31 -29.70
CA VAL A 366 16.63 -27.79 -30.12
C VAL A 366 15.88 -26.78 -30.99
N HIS A 367 16.24 -25.50 -30.92
CA HIS A 367 15.63 -24.44 -31.73
C HIS A 367 16.59 -23.26 -31.92
N ALA A 368 16.42 -22.51 -33.00
CA ALA A 368 17.15 -21.27 -33.26
C ALA A 368 16.24 -20.25 -33.95
N ALA A 369 16.42 -18.96 -33.66
CA ALA A 369 15.63 -17.89 -34.26
C ALA A 369 16.45 -16.60 -34.40
N ALA A 370 16.26 -15.89 -35.51
CA ALA A 370 16.66 -14.49 -35.61
C ALA A 370 15.62 -13.63 -34.86
N ILE A 371 16.08 -12.79 -33.94
CA ILE A 371 15.21 -11.97 -33.07
C ILE A 371 14.95 -10.61 -33.73
N PHE A 372 16.00 -9.94 -34.16
CA PHE A 372 15.91 -8.79 -35.07
C PHE A 372 17.21 -8.65 -35.88
N GLY A 373 17.07 -8.11 -37.09
CA GLY A 373 18.17 -7.95 -38.05
C GLY A 373 19.05 -6.72 -37.79
N ARG A 374 19.90 -6.40 -38.78
CA ARG A 374 20.85 -5.28 -38.73
C ARG A 374 20.17 -3.97 -38.33
N LEU A 375 20.56 -3.44 -37.18
CA LEU A 375 20.16 -2.10 -36.73
C LEU A 375 20.75 -1.05 -37.68
N PRO A 376 19.99 -0.03 -38.12
CA PRO A 376 20.53 1.06 -38.92
C PRO A 376 21.69 1.73 -38.16
N ALA A 377 22.73 2.14 -38.88
CA ALA A 377 23.82 2.90 -38.28
C ALA A 377 23.23 4.19 -37.68
N ILE A 378 23.57 4.46 -36.42
CA ILE A 378 23.19 5.71 -35.77
C ILE A 378 23.87 6.82 -36.56
N ASP A 379 23.08 7.61 -37.29
CA ASP A 379 23.57 8.83 -37.90
C ASP A 379 23.83 9.84 -36.78
N SER A 380 25.06 9.84 -36.25
CA SER A 380 25.52 10.77 -35.21
C SER A 380 25.53 12.23 -35.68
N THR A 381 25.21 12.49 -36.96
CA THR A 381 25.10 13.85 -37.51
C THR A 381 23.73 14.50 -37.34
N ARG A 382 22.74 13.80 -36.75
CA ARG A 382 21.52 14.46 -36.23
C ARG A 382 21.70 15.00 -34.81
N THR A 383 22.82 15.67 -34.53
CA THR A 383 22.70 16.90 -33.75
C THR A 383 22.08 17.90 -34.71
N GLY A 384 20.75 17.96 -34.72
CA GLY A 384 20.08 19.08 -35.34
C GLY A 384 20.79 20.32 -34.80
N SER A 385 21.39 21.10 -35.69
CA SER A 385 21.84 22.45 -35.40
C SER A 385 20.60 23.16 -34.84
N ALA A 386 20.46 23.10 -33.52
CA ALA A 386 19.55 23.97 -32.80
C ALA A 386 20.15 25.33 -33.10
N ARG A 387 19.54 26.03 -34.06
CA ARG A 387 19.75 27.47 -34.22
C ARG A 387 19.76 28.02 -32.81
N SER A 388 20.85 28.69 -32.43
CA SER A 388 20.98 29.34 -31.13
C SER A 388 19.80 30.30 -31.00
N THR A 389 18.72 29.82 -30.39
CA THR A 389 17.51 30.59 -30.25
C THR A 389 17.79 31.44 -29.03
N ARG A 390 18.23 32.67 -29.27
CA ARG A 390 18.60 33.59 -28.20
C ARG A 390 17.31 34.05 -27.53
N TRP A 391 17.05 33.51 -26.35
CA TRP A 391 15.91 33.92 -25.53
C TRP A 391 16.17 35.29 -24.88
N PRO A 392 15.12 36.07 -24.55
CA PRO A 392 15.30 37.29 -23.75
C PRO A 392 15.83 36.94 -22.36
N ASP A 393 16.47 37.89 -21.68
CA ASP A 393 17.04 37.66 -20.34
C ASP A 393 15.96 37.37 -19.28
N SER A 394 14.74 37.87 -19.49
CA SER A 394 13.59 37.65 -18.61
C SER A 394 12.26 37.70 -19.37
N VAL A 395 11.22 37.12 -18.76
CA VAL A 395 9.84 37.14 -19.27
C VAL A 395 8.89 37.45 -18.11
N THR A 396 7.86 38.26 -18.37
CA THR A 396 6.78 38.51 -17.40
C THR A 396 5.58 37.62 -17.70
N VAL A 397 5.28 36.68 -16.81
CA VAL A 397 4.15 35.75 -16.91
C VAL A 397 3.49 35.52 -15.56
N ALA A 398 2.22 35.12 -15.56
CA ALA A 398 1.57 34.53 -14.38
C ALA A 398 1.82 33.01 -14.39
N ILE A 399 1.99 32.39 -13.22
CA ILE A 399 2.31 30.96 -13.13
C ILE A 399 1.12 30.10 -13.58
N ALA A 400 -0.09 30.38 -13.06
CA ALA A 400 -1.29 29.63 -13.40
C ALA A 400 -2.55 30.50 -13.25
N PRO A 401 -2.79 31.46 -14.18
CA PRO A 401 -3.90 32.41 -14.07
C PRO A 401 -5.29 31.76 -14.10
N ALA A 402 -5.41 30.54 -14.65
CA ALA A 402 -6.66 29.78 -14.65
C ALA A 402 -7.23 29.54 -13.25
N TYR A 403 -6.40 29.50 -12.19
CA TYR A 403 -6.89 29.30 -10.82
C TYR A 403 -7.78 30.40 -10.28
N ASP A 404 -7.67 31.63 -10.81
CA ASP A 404 -8.50 32.76 -10.36
C ASP A 404 -9.78 32.93 -11.20
N SER A 405 -9.91 32.16 -12.28
CA SER A 405 -11.05 32.19 -13.21
C SER A 405 -12.26 31.38 -12.70
N VAL A 406 -12.66 31.60 -11.44
CA VAL A 406 -13.70 30.83 -10.74
C VAL A 406 -14.76 31.74 -10.07
N GLY A 407 -16.02 31.30 -10.10
CA GLY A 407 -17.17 32.05 -9.56
C GLY A 407 -17.31 32.04 -8.03
N GLY A 408 -18.28 32.80 -7.50
CA GLY A 408 -18.47 32.97 -6.05
C GLY A 408 -18.80 31.68 -5.27
N VAL A 409 -19.61 30.79 -5.85
CA VAL A 409 -19.95 29.49 -5.23
C VAL A 409 -18.71 28.60 -5.10
N HIS A 410 -17.85 28.58 -6.12
CA HIS A 410 -16.59 27.82 -6.08
C HIS A 410 -15.69 28.33 -4.95
N ARG A 411 -15.57 29.66 -4.81
CA ARG A 411 -14.80 30.31 -3.73
C ARG A 411 -15.40 30.07 -2.35
N LEU A 412 -16.72 29.95 -2.23
CA LEU A 412 -17.38 29.58 -0.98
C LEU A 412 -17.04 28.14 -0.55
N LEU A 413 -17.05 27.19 -1.50
CA LEU A 413 -16.82 25.78 -1.23
C LEU A 413 -15.33 25.43 -1.04
N LEU A 414 -14.45 25.96 -1.90
CA LEU A 414 -13.03 25.60 -2.00
C LEU A 414 -12.07 26.73 -1.62
N GLY A 415 -12.59 27.91 -1.27
CA GLY A 415 -11.82 29.03 -0.75
C GLY A 415 -11.21 29.94 -1.81
N ASN A 416 -10.83 31.14 -1.36
CA ASN A 416 -10.03 32.09 -2.14
C ASN A 416 -8.55 31.70 -2.23
N ASN A 417 -8.04 30.99 -1.21
CA ASN A 417 -6.67 30.46 -1.14
C ASN A 417 -5.62 31.50 -1.56
N TYR A 418 -4.69 31.14 -2.47
CA TYR A 418 -3.74 32.05 -3.12
C TYR A 418 -4.04 32.27 -4.61
N ARG A 419 -5.28 32.06 -5.06
CA ARG A 419 -5.65 32.10 -6.50
C ARG A 419 -5.20 33.36 -7.22
N GLN A 420 -5.43 34.52 -6.60
CA GLN A 420 -5.00 35.80 -7.16
C GLN A 420 -3.47 35.90 -7.23
N THR A 421 -2.73 35.32 -6.29
CA THR A 421 -1.26 35.28 -6.33
C THR A 421 -0.75 34.39 -7.46
N TRP A 422 -1.41 33.25 -7.74
CA TRP A 422 -1.10 32.40 -8.89
C TRP A 422 -1.38 33.10 -10.24
N ALA A 423 -2.32 34.04 -10.27
CA ALA A 423 -2.69 34.83 -11.44
C ALA A 423 -1.91 36.16 -11.59
N THR A 424 -1.07 36.51 -10.61
CA THR A 424 -0.31 37.76 -10.65
C THR A 424 0.88 37.62 -11.61
N PRO A 425 1.01 38.48 -12.65
CA PRO A 425 2.18 38.47 -13.52
C PRO A 425 3.45 38.86 -12.76
N VAL A 426 4.51 38.07 -12.93
CA VAL A 426 5.82 38.27 -12.32
C VAL A 426 6.90 38.14 -13.39
N THR A 427 7.95 38.97 -13.30
CA THR A 427 9.12 38.89 -14.15
C THR A 427 10.07 37.81 -13.64
N PHE A 428 10.31 36.78 -14.47
CA PHE A 428 11.22 35.68 -14.17
C PHE A 428 12.42 35.70 -15.13
N PRO A 429 13.65 35.40 -14.66
CA PRO A 429 14.77 35.14 -15.56
C PRO A 429 14.51 33.90 -16.41
N VAL A 430 14.98 33.91 -17.65
CA VAL A 430 14.83 32.76 -18.55
C VAL A 430 15.89 31.69 -18.26
N PHE A 431 15.45 30.43 -18.17
CA PHE A 431 16.31 29.27 -18.10
C PHE A 431 16.60 28.75 -19.51
N ASP A 432 17.75 29.15 -20.06
CA ASP A 432 18.32 28.57 -21.28
C ASP A 432 19.19 27.36 -20.90
N LEU A 433 18.83 26.16 -21.37
CA LEU A 433 19.55 24.91 -21.04
C LEU A 433 21.03 24.98 -21.46
N THR A 434 21.34 25.69 -22.54
CA THR A 434 22.68 25.74 -23.15
C THR A 434 23.58 26.85 -22.61
N HIS A 435 23.00 27.92 -22.05
CA HIS A 435 23.76 29.09 -21.58
C HIS A 435 23.69 29.35 -20.06
N THR A 436 22.60 28.97 -19.40
CA THR A 436 22.42 29.26 -17.96
C THR A 436 23.52 28.58 -17.15
N LEU A 437 24.27 29.35 -16.35
CA LEU A 437 25.41 28.85 -15.55
C LEU A 437 26.47 28.08 -16.37
N GLY A 438 26.68 28.47 -17.62
CA GLY A 438 27.64 27.81 -18.53
C GLY A 438 27.07 26.62 -19.30
N GLY A 439 25.80 26.29 -19.10
CA GLY A 439 25.09 25.20 -19.77
C GLY A 439 24.91 23.96 -18.89
N PHE A 440 23.83 23.23 -19.18
CA PHE A 440 23.39 22.05 -18.43
C PHE A 440 23.23 20.83 -19.33
N THR A 441 23.62 19.67 -18.80
CA THR A 441 23.28 18.36 -19.36
C THR A 441 22.16 17.74 -18.53
N ILE A 442 21.10 17.26 -19.20
CA ILE A 442 20.02 16.54 -18.54
C ILE A 442 20.48 15.11 -18.24
N LEU A 443 20.58 14.78 -16.95
CA LEU A 443 21.04 13.46 -16.50
C LEU A 443 19.91 12.45 -16.51
N GLN A 444 18.75 12.85 -15.99
CA GLN A 444 17.56 12.01 -15.90
C GLN A 444 16.33 12.87 -15.57
N ARG A 445 15.16 12.38 -15.95
CA ARG A 445 13.89 12.85 -15.39
C ARG A 445 13.67 12.24 -14.00
N GLY A 446 13.17 13.05 -13.09
CA GLY A 446 12.70 12.62 -11.77
C GLY A 446 11.37 13.28 -11.41
N GLY A 447 11.03 13.19 -10.14
CA GLY A 447 9.78 13.73 -9.61
C GLY A 447 8.65 12.70 -9.63
N GLY A 448 7.86 12.68 -8.57
CA GLY A 448 6.81 11.68 -8.37
C GLY A 448 5.52 12.00 -9.14
N MET A 449 4.42 11.40 -8.73
CA MET A 449 3.11 11.47 -9.40
C MET A 449 2.51 12.88 -9.59
N GLN A 450 2.97 13.88 -8.85
CA GLN A 450 2.43 15.25 -8.86
C GLN A 450 3.39 16.31 -9.39
N THR A 451 4.70 16.09 -9.27
CA THR A 451 5.72 17.12 -9.52
C THR A 451 6.71 16.61 -10.55
N LYS A 452 6.86 17.32 -11.67
CA LYS A 452 7.84 16.99 -12.71
C LYS A 452 9.17 17.65 -12.35
N SER A 453 10.28 16.89 -12.38
CA SER A 453 11.62 17.45 -12.19
C SER A 453 12.66 16.89 -13.17
N LEU A 454 13.70 17.68 -13.47
CA LEU A 454 14.90 17.26 -14.19
C LEU A 454 16.09 17.34 -13.26
N ARG A 455 16.90 16.28 -13.24
CA ARG A 455 18.24 16.32 -12.66
C ARG A 455 19.20 16.78 -13.73
N LEU A 456 19.93 17.83 -13.43
CA LEU A 456 20.85 18.48 -14.34
C LEU A 456 22.27 18.41 -13.78
N ALA A 457 23.27 18.40 -14.65
CA ALA A 457 24.66 18.67 -14.30
C ALA A 457 25.13 19.89 -15.07
N ASN A 458 25.75 20.85 -14.38
CA ASN A 458 26.41 21.97 -15.05
C ASN A 458 27.78 21.52 -15.61
N VAL A 459 28.47 22.43 -16.30
CA VAL A 459 29.81 22.19 -16.86
C VAL A 459 30.87 21.80 -15.81
N ASP A 460 30.72 22.21 -14.55
CA ASP A 460 31.61 21.83 -13.45
C ASP A 460 31.27 20.46 -12.83
N GLY A 461 30.25 19.77 -13.35
CA GLY A 461 29.74 18.51 -12.81
C GLY A 461 28.91 18.65 -11.52
N ARG A 462 28.57 19.86 -11.08
CA ARG A 462 27.65 20.09 -9.96
C ARG A 462 26.23 19.76 -10.38
N GLU A 463 25.49 19.10 -9.49
CA GLU A 463 24.14 18.65 -9.77
C GLU A 463 23.08 19.65 -9.29
N TRP A 464 22.11 19.89 -10.15
CA TRP A 464 20.98 20.79 -9.94
C TRP A 464 19.66 20.05 -10.16
N VAL A 465 18.58 20.62 -9.63
CA VAL A 465 17.22 20.16 -9.87
C VAL A 465 16.41 21.31 -10.44
N LEU A 466 15.77 21.07 -11.59
CA LEU A 466 14.77 21.96 -12.17
C LEU A 466 13.39 21.33 -11.94
N ARG A 467 12.53 21.97 -11.15
CA ARG A 467 11.24 21.42 -10.71
C ARG A 467 10.09 22.31 -11.15
N SER A 468 9.07 21.76 -11.78
CA SER A 468 7.83 22.48 -12.08
C SER A 468 7.19 23.04 -10.79
N ILE A 469 6.78 24.32 -10.79
CA ILE A 469 6.02 24.91 -9.68
C ILE A 469 4.55 24.49 -9.75
N GLN A 470 3.97 24.53 -10.95
CA GLN A 470 2.64 24.01 -11.17
C GLN A 470 2.70 22.48 -11.17
N LYS A 471 2.01 21.88 -10.20
CA LYS A 471 1.89 20.43 -10.08
C LYS A 471 0.85 19.90 -11.09
N ASP A 472 1.07 18.67 -11.53
CA ASP A 472 0.14 17.92 -12.38
C ASP A 472 -0.34 16.68 -11.60
N PRO A 473 -1.50 16.73 -10.94
CA PRO A 473 -2.01 15.64 -10.13
C PRO A 473 -2.56 14.48 -10.98
N THR A 474 -2.51 14.57 -12.31
CA THR A 474 -3.04 13.54 -13.21
C THR A 474 -2.41 12.16 -12.95
N GLY A 475 -1.12 12.11 -12.59
CA GLY A 475 -0.43 10.86 -12.23
C GLY A 475 -0.99 10.22 -10.95
N ALA A 476 -1.41 11.04 -9.98
CA ALA A 476 -1.99 10.58 -8.71
C ALA A 476 -3.44 10.07 -8.86
N LEU A 477 -4.06 10.28 -10.03
CA LEU A 477 -5.38 9.77 -10.35
C LEU A 477 -5.30 8.38 -11.00
N PRO A 478 -6.12 7.41 -10.57
CA PRO A 478 -6.39 6.21 -11.35
C PRO A 478 -6.74 6.58 -12.79
N VAL A 479 -6.32 5.77 -13.78
CA VAL A 479 -6.51 6.07 -15.22
C VAL A 479 -7.95 6.43 -15.57
N ALA A 480 -8.94 5.79 -14.91
CA ALA A 480 -10.36 6.05 -15.10
C ALA A 480 -10.83 7.45 -14.67
N LEU A 481 -10.05 8.17 -13.85
CA LEU A 481 -10.39 9.47 -13.26
C LEU A 481 -9.60 10.64 -13.86
N ARG A 482 -8.55 10.33 -14.64
CA ARG A 482 -7.69 11.34 -15.30
C ARG A 482 -8.45 12.26 -16.27
N GLN A 483 -9.63 11.83 -16.76
CA GLN A 483 -10.47 12.53 -17.74
C GLN A 483 -11.82 13.00 -17.14
N THR A 484 -11.90 13.16 -15.80
CA THR A 484 -13.13 13.64 -15.14
C THR A 484 -12.87 14.96 -14.40
N ILE A 485 -13.93 15.58 -13.88
CA ILE A 485 -13.85 16.77 -12.98
C ILE A 485 -12.92 16.55 -11.78
N ALA A 486 -12.57 15.29 -11.49
CA ALA A 486 -11.60 14.94 -10.48
C ALA A 486 -10.25 15.66 -10.67
N LYS A 487 -9.74 15.62 -11.90
CA LYS A 487 -8.49 16.27 -12.25
C LYS A 487 -8.59 17.76 -11.98
N ASP A 488 -9.69 18.39 -12.38
CA ASP A 488 -9.89 19.82 -12.22
C ASP A 488 -9.95 20.22 -10.75
N VAL A 489 -10.65 19.45 -9.90
CA VAL A 489 -10.71 19.75 -8.46
C VAL A 489 -9.36 19.51 -7.77
N LEU A 490 -8.61 18.47 -8.13
CA LEU A 490 -7.25 18.26 -7.61
C LEU A 490 -6.28 19.34 -8.08
N GLN A 491 -6.37 19.74 -9.35
CA GLN A 491 -5.56 20.80 -9.93
C GLN A 491 -5.84 22.12 -9.21
N ASP A 492 -7.12 22.41 -8.96
CA ASP A 492 -7.62 23.62 -8.32
C ASP A 492 -7.09 23.81 -6.89
N GLU A 493 -6.93 22.72 -6.14
CA GLU A 493 -6.47 22.75 -4.75
C GLU A 493 -4.98 23.04 -4.60
N ILE A 494 -4.18 22.92 -5.67
CA ILE A 494 -2.82 23.46 -5.71
C ILE A 494 -2.81 24.97 -5.44
N SER A 495 -3.92 25.68 -5.71
CA SER A 495 -4.07 27.09 -5.37
C SER A 495 -3.96 27.40 -3.86
N ALA A 496 -4.04 26.39 -2.99
CA ALA A 496 -3.80 26.50 -1.55
C ALA A 496 -2.31 26.57 -1.18
N GLY A 497 -1.40 26.11 -2.06
CA GLY A 497 0.04 26.30 -1.89
C GLY A 497 0.46 27.73 -2.24
N PHE A 498 1.48 28.25 -1.56
CA PHE A 498 2.06 29.56 -1.88
C PHE A 498 3.26 29.39 -2.82
N PRO A 499 3.15 29.71 -4.12
CA PRO A 499 4.13 29.30 -5.13
C PRO A 499 5.52 29.94 -4.97
N PHE A 500 5.62 31.01 -4.18
CA PHE A 500 6.86 31.75 -3.94
C PHE A 500 7.49 31.44 -2.56
N ALA A 501 6.93 30.50 -1.79
CA ALA A 501 7.38 30.22 -0.42
C ALA A 501 8.88 29.88 -0.30
N PRO A 502 9.48 29.05 -1.19
CA PRO A 502 10.89 28.69 -1.08
C PRO A 502 11.84 29.88 -1.00
N LEU A 503 11.54 30.99 -1.71
CA LEU A 503 12.36 32.20 -1.71
C LEU A 503 12.48 32.83 -0.31
N ALA A 504 11.35 32.96 0.39
CA ALA A 504 11.32 33.52 1.74
C ALA A 504 11.87 32.53 2.78
N VAL A 505 11.58 31.23 2.62
CA VAL A 505 12.03 30.18 3.54
C VAL A 505 13.55 30.07 3.57
N ALA A 506 14.24 30.28 2.44
CA ALA A 506 15.70 30.26 2.39
C ALA A 506 16.32 31.28 3.37
N SER A 507 15.84 32.53 3.39
CA SER A 507 16.34 33.54 4.34
C SER A 507 16.02 33.22 5.81
N LEU A 508 14.86 32.61 6.08
CA LEU A 508 14.50 32.18 7.43
C LEU A 508 15.39 31.01 7.89
N ALA A 509 15.69 30.07 6.99
CA ALA A 509 16.55 28.93 7.26
C ALA A 509 18.00 29.35 7.51
N GLU A 510 18.53 30.29 6.71
CA GLU A 510 19.85 30.89 6.91
C GLU A 510 19.95 31.51 8.31
N ALA A 511 19.00 32.39 8.66
CA ALA A 511 18.98 33.04 9.97
C ALA A 511 18.85 32.03 11.11
N ALA A 512 18.07 30.97 10.92
CA ALA A 512 17.92 29.88 11.89
C ALA A 512 19.12 28.92 11.90
N GLY A 513 20.14 29.06 11.04
CA GLY A 513 21.25 28.10 10.95
C GLY A 513 20.79 26.69 10.56
N VAL A 514 19.76 26.58 9.74
CA VAL A 514 19.24 25.33 9.17
C VAL A 514 19.75 25.21 7.73
N PRO A 515 20.47 24.13 7.34
CA PRO A 515 20.96 23.98 5.97
C PRO A 515 19.83 24.10 4.93
N HIS A 516 20.06 24.85 3.86
CA HIS A 516 19.06 25.08 2.81
C HIS A 516 19.72 25.28 1.44
N ALA A 517 18.96 25.02 0.36
CA ALA A 517 19.34 25.40 -0.99
C ALA A 517 19.08 26.89 -1.26
N THR A 518 19.59 27.40 -2.38
CA THR A 518 19.35 28.79 -2.82
C THR A 518 18.37 28.78 -4.00
N PRO A 519 17.05 28.69 -3.74
CA PRO A 519 16.04 28.56 -4.79
C PRO A 519 16.00 29.78 -5.71
N ARG A 520 15.87 29.52 -7.01
CA ARG A 520 15.59 30.54 -8.03
C ARG A 520 14.37 30.14 -8.84
N LEU A 521 13.40 31.05 -8.96
CA LEU A 521 12.30 30.86 -9.90
C LEU A 521 12.75 31.31 -11.29
N VAL A 522 12.55 30.45 -12.27
CA VAL A 522 12.97 30.66 -13.65
C VAL A 522 11.82 30.33 -14.61
N TYR A 523 11.78 30.99 -15.75
CA TYR A 523 10.88 30.65 -16.84
C TYR A 523 11.62 29.75 -17.84
N VAL A 524 11.07 28.57 -18.11
CA VAL A 524 11.62 27.63 -19.08
C VAL A 524 10.95 27.88 -20.43
N PRO A 525 11.68 28.37 -21.45
CA PRO A 525 11.11 28.64 -22.75
C PRO A 525 10.80 27.33 -23.50
N ASP A 526 10.08 27.44 -24.62
CA ASP A 526 9.78 26.29 -25.48
C ASP A 526 11.02 25.88 -26.30
N ASP A 527 12.03 25.36 -25.61
CA ASP A 527 13.36 25.12 -26.16
C ASP A 527 13.51 23.70 -26.72
N PRO A 528 13.79 23.54 -28.03
CA PRO A 528 14.09 22.23 -28.63
C PRO A 528 15.26 21.49 -27.97
N ALA A 529 16.18 22.20 -27.31
CA ALA A 529 17.29 21.59 -26.56
C ALA A 529 16.81 20.69 -25.41
N LEU A 530 15.56 20.83 -24.95
CA LEU A 530 14.95 19.98 -23.93
C LEU A 530 14.54 18.59 -24.47
N GLY A 531 14.56 18.35 -25.79
CA GLY A 531 14.18 17.06 -26.38
C GLY A 531 12.78 16.59 -25.94
N ILE A 532 12.64 15.35 -25.45
CA ILE A 532 11.34 14.84 -24.96
C ILE A 532 10.77 15.59 -23.76
N TYR A 533 11.61 16.31 -23.00
CA TYR A 533 11.15 17.02 -21.81
C TYR A 533 10.53 18.37 -22.16
N GLN A 534 10.66 18.83 -23.42
CA GLN A 534 10.05 20.07 -23.91
C GLN A 534 8.54 20.07 -23.65
N ALA A 535 7.84 18.96 -23.89
CA ALA A 535 6.40 18.85 -23.64
C ALA A 535 6.00 18.96 -22.15
N ASP A 536 6.94 18.69 -21.24
CA ASP A 536 6.70 18.72 -19.80
C ASP A 536 7.13 20.03 -19.13
N PHE A 537 8.12 20.73 -19.68
CA PHE A 537 8.73 21.92 -19.09
C PHE A 537 8.67 23.18 -19.96
N GLY A 538 8.45 23.06 -21.27
CA GLY A 538 8.37 24.20 -22.16
C GLY A 538 7.23 25.14 -21.78
N GLN A 539 7.49 26.44 -21.86
CA GLN A 539 6.55 27.52 -21.52
C GLN A 539 6.04 27.46 -20.06
N SER A 540 6.89 27.06 -19.13
CA SER A 540 6.50 26.89 -17.72
C SER A 540 7.42 27.62 -16.75
N VAL A 541 6.92 27.89 -15.54
CA VAL A 541 7.73 28.41 -14.44
C VAL A 541 8.21 27.24 -13.58
N ALA A 542 9.52 27.21 -13.32
CA ALA A 542 10.19 26.18 -12.56
C ALA A 542 11.05 26.76 -11.43
N LEU A 543 11.31 25.93 -10.43
CA LEU A 543 12.26 26.17 -9.36
C LEU A 543 13.59 25.50 -9.72
N LEU A 544 14.67 26.27 -9.77
CA LEU A 544 16.04 25.81 -9.95
C LEU A 544 16.75 25.85 -8.59
N GLU A 545 17.25 24.71 -8.14
CA GLU A 545 17.92 24.54 -6.85
C GLU A 545 19.13 23.62 -6.96
N GLU A 546 20.14 23.84 -6.12
CA GLU A 546 21.23 22.89 -5.94
C GLU A 546 20.68 21.55 -5.43
N ARG A 547 21.12 20.43 -6.03
CA ARG A 547 20.66 19.11 -5.56
C ARG A 547 21.22 18.78 -4.18
N ASN A 548 22.41 19.28 -3.85
CA ASN A 548 23.01 19.16 -2.54
C ASN A 548 23.55 20.53 -2.12
N PRO A 549 22.93 21.20 -1.12
CA PRO A 549 23.31 22.55 -0.74
C PRO A 549 24.52 22.63 0.19
N VAL A 550 25.07 21.48 0.59
CA VAL A 550 26.25 21.40 1.47
C VAL A 550 27.39 20.68 0.75
N ASP A 551 28.61 20.98 1.18
CA ASP A 551 29.80 20.29 0.69
C ASP A 551 29.82 18.81 1.11
N GLY A 552 30.32 17.96 0.20
CA GLY A 552 30.44 16.51 0.42
C GLY A 552 29.21 15.71 -0.01
N LYS A 553 29.16 14.42 0.36
CA LYS A 553 28.06 13.52 0.01
C LYS A 553 26.99 13.55 1.11
N SER A 554 25.74 13.73 0.74
CA SER A 554 24.59 13.54 1.64
C SER A 554 23.94 12.17 1.45
N VAL A 555 23.39 11.60 2.52
CA VAL A 555 22.70 10.30 2.53
C VAL A 555 21.21 10.46 2.85
N SER A 556 20.41 9.43 2.64
CA SER A 556 18.97 9.40 2.95
C SER A 556 18.71 9.10 4.42
N THR A 557 17.47 9.31 4.87
CA THR A 557 17.02 8.91 6.21
C THR A 557 17.15 7.40 6.42
N ALA A 558 16.77 6.58 5.42
CA ALA A 558 16.94 5.12 5.48
C ALA A 558 18.40 4.70 5.71
N LYS A 559 19.36 5.34 5.02
CA LYS A 559 20.79 5.09 5.23
C LYS A 559 21.31 5.59 6.58
N VAL A 560 20.73 6.64 7.15
CA VAL A 560 21.06 7.06 8.51
C VAL A 560 20.54 6.03 9.51
N LEU A 561 19.31 5.55 9.37
CA LEU A 561 18.76 4.50 10.24
C LEU A 561 19.59 3.21 10.17
N GLU A 562 20.00 2.79 8.97
CA GLU A 562 20.92 1.66 8.78
C GLU A 562 22.27 1.91 9.49
N ALA A 563 22.88 3.10 9.31
CA ALA A 563 24.15 3.42 9.96
C ALA A 563 24.06 3.51 11.50
N LEU A 564 22.92 3.96 12.04
CA LEU A 564 22.68 3.99 13.49
C LEU A 564 22.46 2.58 14.05
N ALA A 565 21.77 1.72 13.30
CA ALA A 565 21.60 0.32 13.65
C ALA A 565 22.92 -0.45 13.55
N ASP A 566 23.75 -0.25 12.52
CA ASP A 566 24.97 -1.04 12.33
C ASP A 566 26.07 -0.76 13.38
N ASP A 567 26.14 0.47 13.89
CA ASP A 567 27.23 0.91 14.77
C ASP A 567 26.80 2.02 15.75
N ASN A 568 26.82 1.69 17.05
CA ASN A 568 26.55 2.60 18.17
C ASN A 568 27.51 3.79 18.30
N ASP A 569 28.54 3.88 17.47
CA ASP A 569 29.37 5.06 17.38
C ASP A 569 28.72 6.21 16.58
N ASN A 570 27.76 5.89 15.72
CA ASN A 570 27.03 6.89 14.95
C ASN A 570 25.91 7.55 15.76
N ARG A 571 25.68 8.85 15.56
CA ARG A 571 24.66 9.64 16.27
C ARG A 571 23.99 10.66 15.37
N VAL A 572 22.87 11.20 15.84
CA VAL A 572 22.15 12.31 15.20
C VAL A 572 22.27 13.58 16.05
N ASP A 573 22.47 14.72 15.40
CA ASP A 573 22.32 16.02 16.03
C ASP A 573 20.82 16.34 16.23
N GLN A 574 20.26 15.85 17.34
CA GLN A 574 18.82 16.03 17.64
C GLN A 574 18.44 17.51 17.85
N ARG A 575 19.38 18.38 18.27
CA ARG A 575 19.11 19.82 18.42
C ARG A 575 18.93 20.48 17.05
N ALA A 576 19.77 20.14 16.08
CA ALA A 576 19.60 20.59 14.70
C ALA A 576 18.28 20.10 14.10
N VAL A 577 17.87 18.85 14.41
CA VAL A 577 16.56 18.32 14.02
C VAL A 577 15.44 19.14 14.65
N LEU A 578 15.48 19.37 15.97
CA LEU A 578 14.46 20.15 16.67
C LEU A 578 14.32 21.55 16.07
N ARG A 579 15.44 22.23 15.83
CA ARG A 579 15.44 23.56 15.22
C ARG A 579 14.76 23.57 13.84
N ALA A 580 15.11 22.63 12.97
CA ALA A 580 14.49 22.50 11.66
C ALA A 580 12.98 22.22 11.75
N ARG A 581 12.55 21.37 12.69
CA ARG A 581 11.13 21.05 12.91
C ARG A 581 10.34 22.21 13.51
N MET A 582 10.95 23.02 14.38
CA MET A 582 10.31 24.22 14.92
C MET A 582 10.21 25.33 13.86
N LEU A 583 11.18 25.41 12.94
CA LEU A 583 11.05 26.25 11.75
C LEU A 583 9.90 25.78 10.84
N ASP A 584 9.74 24.47 10.64
CA ASP A 584 8.60 23.91 9.89
C ASP A 584 7.24 24.25 10.54
N LEU A 585 7.16 24.12 11.87
CA LEU A 585 5.99 24.54 12.62
C LEU A 585 5.73 26.04 12.47
N LEU A 586 6.77 26.89 12.49
CA LEU A 586 6.64 28.33 12.30
C LEU A 586 6.09 28.68 10.90
N ILE A 587 6.62 28.07 9.83
CA ILE A 587 6.19 28.36 8.44
C ILE A 587 4.93 27.60 8.03
N GLY A 588 4.42 26.70 8.89
CA GLY A 588 3.21 25.93 8.64
C GLY A 588 3.38 24.84 7.58
N ASP A 589 4.57 24.25 7.48
CA ASP A 589 4.83 23.17 6.54
C ASP A 589 4.40 21.82 7.14
N TRP A 590 3.24 21.35 6.68
CA TRP A 590 2.54 20.19 7.20
C TRP A 590 3.01 18.87 6.58
N ASP A 591 3.68 18.90 5.43
CA ASP A 591 3.91 17.72 4.61
C ASP A 591 5.28 17.08 4.82
N ARG A 592 5.70 16.97 6.07
CA ARG A 592 7.07 16.56 6.40
C ARG A 592 7.17 15.04 6.56
N HIS A 593 7.87 14.39 5.63
CA HIS A 593 8.16 12.95 5.64
C HIS A 593 9.63 12.67 5.28
N GLU A 594 10.10 11.44 5.48
CA GLU A 594 11.53 11.08 5.52
C GLU A 594 12.33 11.41 4.25
N ASP A 595 11.68 11.37 3.08
CA ASP A 595 12.27 11.72 1.78
C ASP A 595 12.63 13.19 1.62
N GLN A 596 11.96 14.07 2.37
CA GLN A 596 12.24 15.51 2.34
C GLN A 596 13.50 15.87 3.14
N TRP A 597 14.22 14.87 3.65
CA TRP A 597 15.44 15.05 4.40
C TRP A 597 16.59 14.37 3.69
N ARG A 598 17.68 15.11 3.51
CA ARG A 598 19.01 14.54 3.30
C ARG A 598 19.83 14.74 4.56
N TRP A 599 20.89 13.97 4.69
CA TRP A 599 21.72 13.99 5.87
C TRP A 599 23.17 14.21 5.49
N GLY A 600 23.75 15.29 6.01
CA GLY A 600 25.20 15.46 6.03
C GLY A 600 25.80 14.71 7.21
N SER A 601 27.11 14.46 7.19
CA SER A 601 27.79 13.83 8.31
C SER A 601 29.11 14.52 8.63
N ARG A 602 29.47 14.55 9.91
CA ARG A 602 30.77 15.02 10.41
C ARG A 602 31.45 13.87 11.12
N LYS A 603 32.72 13.59 10.79
CA LYS A 603 33.51 12.58 11.50
C LYS A 603 33.91 13.11 12.88
N THR A 604 33.80 12.25 13.89
CA THR A 604 34.28 12.49 15.25
C THR A 604 35.23 11.36 15.67
N THR A 605 35.87 11.49 16.84
CA THR A 605 36.77 10.46 17.39
C THR A 605 36.08 9.13 17.67
N GLY A 606 34.75 9.09 17.80
CA GLY A 606 34.00 7.87 18.07
C GLY A 606 32.76 7.76 17.20
N GLY A 607 32.90 7.96 15.88
CA GLY A 607 31.85 7.72 14.86
C GLY A 607 31.46 8.96 14.04
N LYS A 608 30.32 8.89 13.33
CA LYS A 608 29.76 10.02 12.57
C LYS A 608 28.60 10.66 13.33
N ILE A 609 28.55 12.00 13.30
CA ILE A 609 27.34 12.75 13.68
C ILE A 609 26.63 13.18 12.40
N TYR A 610 25.39 12.73 12.24
CA TYR A 610 24.50 13.10 11.15
C TYR A 610 23.69 14.34 11.50
N TYR A 611 23.60 15.30 10.57
CA TYR A 611 22.80 16.52 10.71
C TYR A 611 21.80 16.65 9.56
N PRO A 612 20.58 17.16 9.83
CA PRO A 612 19.51 17.20 8.84
C PRO A 612 19.73 18.32 7.82
N ILE A 613 19.38 18.03 6.57
CA ILE A 613 19.34 18.96 5.45
C ILE A 613 17.93 18.87 4.85
N PRO A 614 17.00 19.72 5.32
CA PRO A 614 15.65 19.76 4.80
C PRO A 614 15.63 20.13 3.30
N ARG A 615 14.67 19.57 2.58
CA ARG A 615 14.37 19.85 1.17
C ARG A 615 12.87 20.03 0.99
N ASP A 616 12.48 20.44 -0.20
CA ASP A 616 11.07 20.51 -0.63
C ASP A 616 10.19 21.39 0.27
N ARG A 617 10.32 22.71 0.08
CA ARG A 617 9.61 23.74 0.88
C ARG A 617 8.35 24.23 0.18
N ASP A 618 7.69 23.38 -0.62
CA ASP A 618 6.57 23.75 -1.48
C ASP A 618 5.22 23.83 -0.73
N GLN A 619 5.12 23.23 0.45
CA GLN A 619 3.95 23.32 1.35
C GLN A 619 4.10 24.38 2.45
N ALA A 620 5.21 25.13 2.46
CA ALA A 620 5.36 26.27 3.35
C ALA A 620 4.32 27.34 3.04
N PHE A 621 3.77 27.97 4.09
CA PHE A 621 2.66 28.92 4.01
C PHE A 621 1.36 28.37 3.38
N PHE A 622 1.19 27.04 3.30
CA PHE A 622 -0.02 26.41 2.77
C PHE A 622 -1.29 26.93 3.44
N ARG A 623 -2.30 27.31 2.66
CA ARG A 623 -3.56 27.84 3.18
C ARG A 623 -4.74 27.43 2.32
N ALA A 624 -5.63 26.63 2.91
CA ALA A 624 -6.91 26.29 2.32
C ALA A 624 -8.06 26.97 3.10
N GLY A 625 -9.02 27.55 2.38
CA GLY A 625 -10.23 28.14 2.94
C GLY A 625 -11.49 27.56 2.30
N GLY A 626 -12.67 28.00 2.72
CA GLY A 626 -13.94 27.48 2.20
C GLY A 626 -14.49 26.30 3.01
N LEU A 627 -15.73 25.92 2.71
CA LEU A 627 -16.47 24.93 3.50
C LEU A 627 -15.81 23.54 3.48
N LEU A 628 -15.41 23.05 2.31
CA LEU A 628 -14.90 21.68 2.17
C LEU A 628 -13.52 21.51 2.83
N PRO A 629 -12.50 22.38 2.61
CA PRO A 629 -11.24 22.26 3.32
C PRO A 629 -11.39 22.39 4.84
N SER A 630 -12.32 23.23 5.31
CA SER A 630 -12.59 23.37 6.75
C SER A 630 -13.14 22.08 7.37
N VAL A 631 -14.00 21.35 6.65
CA VAL A 631 -14.48 20.03 7.07
C VAL A 631 -13.35 19.01 7.00
N ALA A 632 -12.54 19.01 5.95
CA ALA A 632 -11.43 18.07 5.81
C ALA A 632 -10.37 18.24 6.92
N ALA A 633 -10.12 19.48 7.36
CA ALA A 633 -9.16 19.84 8.41
C ALA A 633 -9.61 19.46 9.84
N LEU A 634 -10.80 18.84 10.01
CA LEU A 634 -11.28 18.42 11.32
C LEU A 634 -10.32 17.39 11.99
N PRO A 635 -10.19 17.41 13.34
CA PRO A 635 -9.28 16.53 14.09
C PRO A 635 -9.37 15.04 13.76
N TRP A 636 -10.55 14.57 13.35
CA TRP A 636 -10.84 13.16 13.07
C TRP A 636 -10.85 12.80 11.58
N LEU A 637 -10.54 13.72 10.68
CA LEU A 637 -10.44 13.47 9.23
C LEU A 637 -8.99 13.63 8.76
N GLN A 638 -8.56 14.84 8.43
CA GLN A 638 -7.20 15.15 7.96
C GLN A 638 -6.69 16.44 8.63
N PRO A 639 -6.37 16.42 9.94
CA PRO A 639 -6.01 17.62 10.68
C PRO A 639 -4.71 18.29 10.25
N LYS A 640 -3.94 17.68 9.34
CA LYS A 640 -2.78 18.32 8.73
C LYS A 640 -3.13 19.53 7.85
N PHE A 641 -4.37 19.59 7.33
CA PHE A 641 -4.83 20.65 6.43
C PHE A 641 -5.35 21.93 7.11
N GLN A 642 -5.04 22.16 8.38
CA GLN A 642 -5.50 23.35 9.13
C GLN A 642 -4.97 24.69 8.57
N GLY A 643 -3.90 24.66 7.77
CA GLY A 643 -3.37 25.81 7.04
C GLY A 643 -2.56 26.82 7.86
N PHE A 644 -1.96 27.77 7.14
CA PHE A 644 -1.11 28.83 7.63
C PHE A 644 -1.96 30.02 8.07
N ALA A 645 -2.18 30.08 9.38
CA ALA A 645 -2.96 31.11 10.05
C ALA A 645 -2.27 31.61 11.32
N THR A 646 -2.72 32.76 11.82
CA THR A 646 -2.23 33.40 13.05
C THR A 646 -2.53 32.56 14.30
N LYS A 647 -3.57 31.73 14.26
CA LYS A 647 -3.93 30.76 15.31
C LYS A 647 -3.77 29.34 14.77
N LEU A 648 -3.29 28.44 15.61
CA LEU A 648 -3.19 27.01 15.35
C LEU A 648 -4.25 26.27 16.17
N GLY A 649 -5.03 25.40 15.55
CA GLY A 649 -6.06 24.63 16.25
C GLY A 649 -5.52 23.37 16.94
N ASN A 650 -4.65 22.63 16.27
CA ASN A 650 -4.12 21.35 16.73
C ASN A 650 -2.70 21.12 16.18
N VAL A 651 -1.68 21.33 17.03
CA VAL A 651 -0.27 21.15 16.67
C VAL A 651 0.08 19.70 16.31
N ASN A 652 -0.46 18.73 17.06
CA ASN A 652 -0.23 17.30 16.79
C ASN A 652 -0.78 16.92 15.41
N GLY A 653 -1.94 17.48 15.05
CA GLY A 653 -2.56 17.30 13.74
C GLY A 653 -1.74 17.87 12.58
N LEU A 654 -1.19 19.08 12.75
CA LEU A 654 -0.32 19.72 11.75
C LEU A 654 0.97 18.92 11.54
N MET A 655 1.56 18.38 12.61
CA MET A 655 2.83 17.66 12.60
C MET A 655 2.68 16.15 12.32
N MET A 656 1.46 15.68 12.02
CA MET A 656 1.12 14.25 11.93
C MET A 656 1.96 13.47 10.90
N ASN A 657 2.32 14.08 9.77
CA ASN A 657 3.12 13.41 8.73
C ASN A 657 4.53 13.05 9.22
N ALA A 658 5.13 13.88 10.08
CA ALA A 658 6.48 13.68 10.59
C ALA A 658 6.55 12.77 11.83
N ARG A 659 5.44 12.15 12.24
CA ARG A 659 5.34 11.40 13.50
C ARG A 659 6.39 10.30 13.66
N TYR A 660 6.84 9.67 12.57
CA TYR A 660 7.87 8.63 12.60
C TYR A 660 9.23 9.26 12.80
N PHE A 661 9.60 10.15 11.89
CA PHE A 661 10.82 10.95 11.93
C PHE A 661 11.04 11.64 13.29
N ASP A 662 10.05 12.37 13.80
CA ASP A 662 10.15 13.12 15.05
C ASP A 662 10.35 12.17 16.25
N ARG A 663 9.75 10.97 16.24
CA ARG A 663 9.93 9.97 17.31
C ARG A 663 11.27 9.24 17.27
N LEU A 664 11.93 9.20 16.11
CA LEU A 664 13.22 8.55 15.90
C LEU A 664 14.42 9.48 16.15
N PHE A 665 14.21 10.79 16.04
CA PHE A 665 15.28 11.78 16.10
C PHE A 665 15.12 12.86 17.17
N LEU A 666 14.08 12.78 18.02
CA LEU A 666 13.87 13.72 19.15
C LEU A 666 13.67 13.01 20.50
N GLN A 667 13.92 11.69 20.62
CA GLN A 667 13.66 10.94 21.84
C GLN A 667 14.64 11.22 23.01
N GLU A 668 15.79 11.85 22.77
CA GLU A 668 16.78 12.12 23.83
C GLU A 668 16.57 13.47 24.51
N LEU A 669 16.08 14.47 23.77
CA LEU A 669 15.98 15.84 24.26
C LEU A 669 15.01 15.98 25.44
N SER A 670 15.45 16.70 26.47
CA SER A 670 14.63 17.04 27.63
C SER A 670 13.69 18.22 27.35
N THR A 671 12.68 18.44 28.21
CA THR A 671 11.83 19.64 28.15
C THR A 671 12.66 20.92 28.15
N ARG A 672 13.76 20.95 28.91
CA ARG A 672 14.66 22.12 28.99
C ARG A 672 15.39 22.35 27.67
N ASP A 673 15.84 21.29 27.01
CA ASP A 673 16.45 21.40 25.68
C ASP A 673 15.47 21.98 24.67
N TRP A 674 14.20 21.56 24.73
CA TRP A 674 13.14 22.12 23.90
C TRP A 674 12.88 23.60 24.17
N ILE A 675 12.80 23.99 25.44
CA ILE A 675 12.62 25.40 25.83
C ILE A 675 13.76 26.25 25.28
N ASN A 676 15.01 25.82 25.48
CA ASN A 676 16.18 26.57 25.03
C ASN A 676 16.18 26.72 23.50
N GLU A 677 16.05 25.61 22.77
CA GLU A 677 16.13 25.62 21.30
C GLU A 677 15.00 26.42 20.64
N ILE A 678 13.78 26.34 21.19
CA ILE A 678 12.65 27.14 20.68
C ILE A 678 12.83 28.62 21.02
N THR A 679 13.31 28.93 22.22
CA THR A 679 13.54 30.33 22.63
C THR A 679 14.62 30.97 21.76
N ASP A 680 15.72 30.26 21.53
CA ASP A 680 16.81 30.73 20.66
C ASP A 680 16.31 31.00 19.23
N LEU A 681 15.46 30.12 18.69
CA LEU A 681 14.83 30.32 17.39
C LEU A 681 13.89 31.55 17.39
N GLN A 682 13.08 31.73 18.45
CA GLN A 682 12.20 32.89 18.59
C GLN A 682 12.98 34.22 18.66
N THR A 683 14.11 34.26 19.37
CA THR A 683 14.94 35.46 19.49
C THR A 683 15.73 35.76 18.22
N THR A 684 16.16 34.72 17.50
CA THR A 684 16.92 34.86 16.25
C THR A 684 16.04 35.38 15.11
N LEU A 685 14.80 34.88 15.00
CA LEU A 685 13.86 35.28 13.96
C LEU A 685 13.14 36.59 14.29
N THR A 686 13.91 37.68 14.43
CA THR A 686 13.41 39.04 14.73
C THR A 686 12.46 39.58 13.66
N ASP A 687 11.71 40.65 13.96
CA ASP A 687 10.84 41.30 12.97
C ASP A 687 11.60 41.75 11.72
N SER A 688 12.86 42.17 11.88
CA SER A 688 13.74 42.52 10.76
C SER A 688 14.02 41.32 9.86
N VAL A 689 14.35 40.16 10.45
CA VAL A 689 14.59 38.91 9.72
C VAL A 689 13.32 38.46 8.99
N LEU A 690 12.16 38.52 9.66
CA LEU A 690 10.88 38.18 9.02
C LEU A 690 10.58 39.11 7.84
N ARG A 691 10.81 40.43 7.98
CA ARG A 691 10.64 41.39 6.87
C ARG A 691 11.63 41.15 5.73
N GLN A 692 12.89 40.83 6.03
CA GLN A 692 13.90 40.52 5.03
C GLN A 692 13.52 39.27 4.21
N ALA A 693 13.02 38.23 4.87
CA ALA A 693 12.52 37.03 4.21
C ALA A 693 11.34 37.32 3.27
N ILE A 694 10.36 38.11 3.72
CA ILE A 694 9.24 38.56 2.87
C ILE A 694 9.73 39.50 1.75
N GLY A 695 10.83 40.21 1.98
CA GLY A 695 11.50 41.05 0.98
C GLY A 695 12.02 40.29 -0.24
N GLN A 696 12.30 38.99 -0.11
CA GLN A 696 12.72 38.12 -1.22
C GLN A 696 11.59 37.80 -2.22
N LEU A 697 10.34 38.08 -1.86
CA LEU A 697 9.22 37.87 -2.76
C LEU A 697 9.21 38.93 -3.88
N PRO A 698 8.78 38.57 -5.10
CA PRO A 698 8.58 39.54 -6.18
C PRO A 698 7.68 40.70 -5.72
N GLU A 699 7.96 41.91 -6.20
CA GLU A 699 7.31 43.12 -5.70
C GLU A 699 5.77 43.06 -5.77
N ALA A 700 5.21 42.62 -6.90
CA ALA A 700 3.76 42.47 -7.07
C ALA A 700 3.14 41.49 -6.05
N VAL A 701 3.82 40.37 -5.78
CA VAL A 701 3.39 39.36 -4.80
C VAL A 701 3.51 39.91 -3.37
N ARG A 702 4.59 40.66 -3.09
CA ARG A 702 4.84 41.29 -1.79
C ARG A 702 3.79 42.35 -1.47
N GLN A 703 3.41 43.19 -2.43
CA GLN A 703 2.34 44.17 -2.25
C GLN A 703 0.99 43.49 -1.96
N GLN A 704 0.73 42.32 -2.56
CA GLN A 704 -0.52 41.58 -2.36
C GLN A 704 -0.59 40.79 -1.05
N SER A 705 0.50 40.09 -0.68
CA SER A 705 0.48 39.08 0.40
C SER A 705 1.49 39.35 1.53
N GLY A 706 2.43 40.28 1.34
CA GLY A 706 3.59 40.47 2.22
C GLY A 706 3.23 40.79 3.66
N ASP A 707 2.38 41.80 3.88
CA ASP A 707 1.97 42.21 5.24
C ASP A 707 1.26 41.07 5.98
N ARG A 708 0.37 40.36 5.28
CA ARG A 708 -0.33 39.22 5.84
C ARG A 708 0.62 38.09 6.25
N LEU A 709 1.58 37.75 5.39
CA LEU A 709 2.57 36.71 5.67
C LEU A 709 3.45 37.11 6.87
N PHE A 710 3.92 38.37 6.90
CA PHE A 710 4.68 38.91 8.02
C PHE A 710 3.90 38.85 9.33
N GLU A 711 2.67 39.35 9.36
CA GLU A 711 1.81 39.33 10.55
C GLU A 711 1.50 37.91 11.02
N THR A 712 1.33 36.98 10.08
CA THR A 712 1.14 35.56 10.40
C THR A 712 2.41 34.96 10.99
N LEU A 713 3.58 35.17 10.38
CA LEU A 713 4.87 34.69 10.93
C LEU A 713 5.13 35.27 12.32
N ARG A 714 4.87 36.56 12.53
CA ARG A 714 5.03 37.24 13.82
C ARG A 714 4.13 36.62 14.89
N ALA A 715 2.86 36.41 14.58
CA ALA A 715 1.92 35.76 15.50
C ALA A 715 2.34 34.33 15.84
N ARG A 716 2.77 33.56 14.83
CA ARG A 716 3.23 32.17 14.99
C ARG A 716 4.50 32.07 15.82
N ARG A 717 5.46 32.97 15.59
CA ARG A 717 6.65 33.12 16.44
C ARG A 717 6.24 33.37 17.89
N GLY A 718 5.22 34.20 18.13
CA GLY A 718 4.73 34.51 19.48
C GLY A 718 4.22 33.31 20.27
N TRP A 719 3.58 32.32 19.64
CA TRP A 719 3.08 31.12 20.33
C TRP A 719 3.96 29.87 20.18
N LEU A 720 5.08 29.95 19.45
CA LEU A 720 5.90 28.79 19.07
C LEU A 720 6.32 27.94 20.27
N LEU A 721 6.75 28.55 21.37
CA LEU A 721 7.12 27.84 22.60
C LEU A 721 5.95 27.04 23.19
N ARG A 722 4.75 27.64 23.25
CA ARG A 722 3.57 26.98 23.83
C ARG A 722 3.19 25.76 23.00
N GLU A 723 3.08 25.91 21.68
CA GLU A 723 2.67 24.82 20.80
C GLU A 723 3.78 23.76 20.66
N GLY A 724 5.06 24.17 20.65
CA GLY A 724 6.21 23.27 20.69
C GLY A 724 6.22 22.39 21.94
N LEU A 725 5.91 22.94 23.13
CA LEU A 725 5.82 22.16 24.37
C LEU A 725 4.58 21.26 24.43
N THR A 726 3.46 21.67 23.82
CA THR A 726 2.30 20.78 23.62
C THR A 726 2.70 19.57 22.78
N TYR A 727 3.45 19.78 21.71
CA TYR A 727 3.95 18.71 20.85
C TYR A 727 5.00 17.83 21.55
N TYR A 728 5.93 18.42 22.30
CA TYR A 728 6.88 17.66 23.14
C TYR A 728 6.16 16.68 24.07
N ARG A 729 5.15 17.16 24.81
CA ARG A 729 4.37 16.30 25.73
C ARG A 729 3.66 15.18 24.98
N PHE A 730 3.20 15.44 23.76
CA PHE A 730 2.60 14.41 22.91
C PHE A 730 3.61 13.32 22.55
N LEU A 731 4.81 13.69 22.08
CA LEU A 731 5.88 12.73 21.75
C LEU A 731 6.40 11.98 22.98
N ALA A 732 6.50 12.65 24.12
CA ALA A 732 7.05 12.12 25.37
C ALA A 732 6.12 11.13 26.11
N LYS A 733 4.84 10.98 25.70
CA LYS A 733 3.92 10.00 26.31
C LYS A 733 4.41 8.57 26.22
N THR A 734 5.00 8.22 25.07
CA THR A 734 5.55 6.89 24.79
C THR A 734 6.86 7.09 24.06
N VAL A 735 7.96 6.56 24.59
CA VAL A 735 9.30 6.79 24.01
C VAL A 735 9.95 5.46 23.68
N ASP A 736 10.35 5.32 22.42
CA ASP A 736 11.09 4.16 21.92
C ASP A 736 12.57 4.55 21.84
N ILE A 737 13.45 3.74 22.44
CA ILE A 737 14.89 3.96 22.49
C ILE A 737 15.57 2.74 21.86
N PRO A 738 15.92 2.81 20.55
CA PRO A 738 16.64 1.74 19.89
C PRO A 738 18.14 1.77 20.24
N GLY A 739 18.70 0.58 20.51
CA GLY A 739 20.14 0.29 20.52
C GLY A 739 20.69 0.12 19.12
N SER A 740 21.73 -0.69 18.96
CA SER A 740 22.37 -1.01 17.68
C SER A 740 22.59 -2.52 17.52
N ASP A 741 23.26 -2.94 16.45
CA ASP A 741 23.68 -4.31 16.21
C ASP A 741 24.95 -4.67 17.02
N LYS A 742 25.30 -3.85 18.03
CA LYS A 742 26.43 -4.02 18.96
C LYS A 742 25.88 -4.18 20.38
N ALA A 743 26.73 -4.66 21.28
CA ALA A 743 26.37 -4.82 22.68
C ALA A 743 26.24 -3.46 23.41
N GLU A 744 25.11 -3.24 24.06
CA GLU A 744 24.83 -2.09 24.90
C GLU A 744 24.35 -2.46 26.31
N LEU A 745 24.63 -1.57 27.26
CA LEU A 745 24.05 -1.59 28.61
C LEU A 745 22.97 -0.51 28.71
N PHE A 746 21.74 -0.95 28.91
CA PHE A 746 20.57 -0.13 29.21
C PHE A 746 20.36 -0.09 30.73
N ARG A 747 20.46 1.11 31.33
CA ARG A 747 20.22 1.31 32.77
C ARG A 747 19.00 2.20 32.98
N VAL A 748 18.03 1.69 33.73
CA VAL A 748 16.81 2.37 34.17
C VAL A 748 16.87 2.54 35.68
N ASP A 749 16.81 3.77 36.14
CA ASP A 749 16.90 4.16 37.54
C ASP A 749 15.62 4.92 37.95
N HIS A 750 14.78 4.27 38.75
CA HIS A 750 13.60 4.87 39.36
C HIS A 750 14.05 5.71 40.56
N ARG A 751 14.20 7.02 40.33
CA ARG A 751 14.74 7.95 41.33
C ARG A 751 13.72 8.26 42.42
N ASP A 752 12.49 8.52 42.00
CA ASP A 752 11.35 8.81 42.86
C ASP A 752 10.04 8.48 42.11
N ASP A 753 8.88 8.81 42.70
CA ASP A 753 7.56 8.49 42.14
C ASP A 753 7.29 9.17 40.79
N ASP A 754 7.91 10.33 40.59
CA ASP A 754 7.67 11.21 39.45
C ASP A 754 8.78 11.12 38.39
N HIS A 755 9.96 10.58 38.71
CA HIS A 755 11.13 10.61 37.83
C HIS A 755 11.79 9.26 37.59
N VAL A 756 11.99 8.94 36.31
CA VAL A 756 12.78 7.78 35.86
C VAL A 756 13.93 8.24 34.97
N ALA A 757 15.16 7.89 35.34
CA ALA A 757 16.35 8.15 34.53
C ALA A 757 16.71 6.94 33.68
N VAL A 758 16.96 7.16 32.39
CA VAL A 758 17.41 6.13 31.45
C VAL A 758 18.77 6.54 30.89
N SER A 759 19.72 5.61 30.93
CA SER A 759 21.05 5.75 30.34
C SER A 759 21.34 4.54 29.46
N VAL A 760 22.01 4.77 28.32
CA VAL A 760 22.53 3.68 27.48
C VAL A 760 24.04 3.83 27.35
N TYR A 761 24.79 2.76 27.51
CA TYR A 761 26.24 2.72 27.43
C TYR A 761 26.71 1.72 26.39
N LYS A 762 27.80 2.05 25.69
CA LYS A 762 28.53 1.11 24.85
C LYS A 762 29.27 0.10 25.73
N ILE A 763 29.11 -1.18 25.45
CA ILE A 763 29.94 -2.25 26.05
C ILE A 763 31.20 -2.42 25.19
N GLY A 764 32.37 -2.27 25.80
CA GLY A 764 33.67 -2.47 25.17
C GLY A 764 33.93 -3.94 24.82
N LYS A 765 34.94 -4.21 23.98
CA LYS A 765 35.34 -5.59 23.64
C LYS A 765 35.87 -6.38 24.83
N ASP A 766 36.36 -5.68 25.83
CA ASP A 766 36.80 -6.17 27.14
C ASP A 766 35.64 -6.39 28.13
N GLY A 767 34.41 -6.06 27.72
CA GLY A 767 33.21 -6.15 28.55
C GLY A 767 33.00 -4.96 29.50
N ALA A 768 33.84 -3.91 29.42
CA ALA A 768 33.74 -2.74 30.28
C ALA A 768 32.75 -1.69 29.73
N ASP A 769 32.09 -0.95 30.64
CA ASP A 769 31.22 0.17 30.30
C ASP A 769 32.07 1.33 29.77
N ALA A 770 32.08 1.56 28.45
CA ALA A 770 33.03 2.48 27.83
C ALA A 770 32.50 3.92 27.75
N ARG A 771 31.41 4.14 27.00
CA ARG A 771 30.92 5.49 26.64
C ARG A 771 29.40 5.58 26.75
N ARG A 772 28.88 6.64 27.37
CA ARG A 772 27.44 6.93 27.40
C ARG A 772 26.95 7.37 26.02
N LEU A 773 25.95 6.67 25.51
CA LEU A 773 25.32 6.86 24.21
C LEU A 773 24.07 7.72 24.30
N TYR A 774 23.28 7.52 25.37
CA TYR A 774 22.01 8.19 25.60
C TYR A 774 21.85 8.54 27.08
N TYR A 775 21.21 9.68 27.38
CA TYR A 775 20.75 10.01 28.73
C TYR A 775 19.50 10.89 28.74
N ARG A 776 18.47 10.47 29.48
CA ARG A 776 17.28 11.30 29.72
C ARG A 776 16.64 11.00 31.07
N VAL A 777 16.09 12.03 31.71
CA VAL A 777 15.18 11.90 32.87
C VAL A 777 13.75 12.16 32.39
N PHE A 778 12.86 11.21 32.65
CA PHE A 778 11.46 11.23 32.27
C PHE A 778 10.59 11.61 33.47
N ASP A 779 9.59 12.44 33.20
CA ASP A 779 8.53 12.82 34.13
C ASP A 779 7.34 11.88 33.93
N THR A 780 6.97 11.10 34.95
CA THR A 780 5.93 10.05 34.88
C THR A 780 4.51 10.63 34.79
N SER A 781 4.32 11.92 35.08
CA SER A 781 3.05 12.62 34.83
C SER A 781 2.78 12.77 33.32
N VAL A 782 3.84 12.86 32.52
CA VAL A 782 3.82 12.96 31.05
C VAL A 782 4.04 11.60 30.39
N THR A 783 5.11 10.90 30.77
CA THR A 783 5.57 9.66 30.15
C THR A 783 4.90 8.45 30.78
N ARG A 784 4.16 7.68 29.97
CA ARG A 784 3.42 6.49 30.39
C ARG A 784 4.13 5.19 30.06
N GLU A 785 5.02 5.21 29.07
CA GLU A 785 5.70 4.02 28.58
C GLU A 785 7.09 4.34 27.99
N ILE A 786 8.09 3.55 28.37
CA ILE A 786 9.45 3.59 27.83
C ILE A 786 9.78 2.20 27.29
N ARG A 787 10.24 2.13 26.04
CA ARG A 787 10.57 0.88 25.34
C ARG A 787 12.03 0.89 24.92
N LEU A 788 12.80 -0.05 25.45
CA LEU A 788 14.24 -0.19 25.20
C LEU A 788 14.45 -1.40 24.28
N TYR A 789 15.10 -1.21 23.14
CA TYR A 789 15.34 -2.26 22.16
C TYR A 789 16.83 -2.54 22.02
N GLY A 790 17.27 -3.77 22.31
CA GLY A 790 18.67 -4.19 22.14
C GLY A 790 19.09 -4.41 20.68
N GLN A 791 18.14 -4.75 19.79
CA GLN A 791 18.39 -5.10 18.39
C GLN A 791 19.29 -6.33 18.18
N LYS A 792 20.63 -6.24 18.22
CA LYS A 792 21.54 -7.40 18.17
C LYS A 792 22.76 -7.15 19.05
N GLY A 793 23.39 -8.23 19.50
CA GLY A 793 24.50 -8.16 20.43
C GLY A 793 24.14 -8.91 21.71
N ASN A 794 25.08 -8.96 22.65
CA ASN A 794 24.80 -9.50 23.99
C ASN A 794 24.52 -8.30 24.90
N ASP A 795 23.26 -7.89 24.98
CA ASP A 795 22.86 -6.68 25.67
C ASP A 795 22.63 -6.92 27.16
N ARG A 796 22.80 -5.85 27.94
CA ARG A 796 22.50 -5.85 29.37
C ARG A 796 21.41 -4.85 29.68
N PHE A 797 20.39 -5.28 30.40
CA PHE A 797 19.31 -4.43 30.89
C PHE A 797 19.31 -4.44 32.42
N GLU A 798 19.52 -3.29 33.02
CA GLU A 798 19.52 -3.07 34.46
C GLU A 798 18.37 -2.15 34.83
N VAL A 799 17.43 -2.63 35.65
CA VAL A 799 16.34 -1.82 36.20
C VAL A 799 16.46 -1.79 37.71
N GLY A 800 16.65 -0.61 38.27
CA GLY A 800 16.85 -0.40 39.71
C GLY A 800 16.01 0.74 40.26
N GLY A 801 15.80 0.72 41.58
CA GLY A 801 15.19 1.82 42.33
C GLY A 801 14.61 1.37 43.67
N THR A 802 14.45 2.31 44.60
CA THR A 802 13.89 2.06 45.94
C THR A 802 12.37 2.10 45.96
N GLN A 803 11.73 2.57 44.88
CA GLN A 803 10.29 2.70 44.76
C GLN A 803 9.85 2.54 43.31
N ASN A 804 8.57 2.22 43.11
CA ASN A 804 7.96 2.04 41.80
C ASN A 804 7.48 3.39 41.25
N ALA A 805 7.71 3.66 39.97
CA ALA A 805 7.20 4.85 39.30
C ALA A 805 5.99 4.48 38.41
N ASN A 806 5.08 5.43 38.17
CA ASN A 806 3.86 5.20 37.37
C ASN A 806 4.12 5.18 35.85
N VAL A 807 5.10 4.40 35.40
CA VAL A 807 5.53 4.25 34.01
C VAL A 807 5.74 2.79 33.65
N THR A 808 5.30 2.38 32.46
CA THR A 808 5.54 1.03 31.95
C THR A 808 6.94 0.95 31.31
N ILE A 809 7.82 0.13 31.87
CA ILE A 809 9.13 -0.17 31.28
C ILE A 809 9.04 -1.48 30.48
N ARG A 810 9.44 -1.44 29.20
CA ARG A 810 9.62 -2.63 28.36
C ARG A 810 11.07 -2.77 27.96
N LEU A 811 11.61 -3.95 28.24
CA LEU A 811 12.94 -4.40 27.83
C LEU A 811 12.73 -5.40 26.69
N ILE A 812 13.14 -5.02 25.50
CA ILE A 812 13.06 -5.85 24.30
C ILE A 812 14.48 -6.22 23.94
N GLY A 813 14.81 -7.50 24.07
CA GLY A 813 16.12 -8.03 23.70
C GLY A 813 16.37 -7.96 22.20
N GLY A 814 17.44 -8.62 21.78
CA GLY A 814 17.93 -8.61 20.42
C GLY A 814 18.18 -10.01 19.89
N LYS A 815 19.00 -10.11 18.84
CA LYS A 815 19.69 -11.35 18.50
C LYS A 815 20.97 -11.41 19.32
N GLY A 816 21.05 -12.34 20.26
CA GLY A 816 22.24 -12.60 21.08
C GLY A 816 21.86 -13.17 22.44
N ASN A 817 22.82 -13.25 23.36
CA ASN A 817 22.55 -13.71 24.72
C ASN A 817 22.45 -12.50 25.64
N ASP A 818 21.22 -12.11 25.96
CA ASP A 818 20.92 -10.91 26.72
C ASP A 818 20.81 -11.20 28.23
N VAL A 819 21.13 -10.20 29.05
CA VAL A 819 21.10 -10.28 30.51
C VAL A 819 20.15 -9.23 31.07
N PHE A 820 19.16 -9.67 31.84
CA PHE A 820 18.15 -8.83 32.46
C PHE A 820 18.27 -8.88 33.98
N THR A 821 18.55 -7.75 34.60
CA THR A 821 18.70 -7.62 36.06
C THR A 821 17.70 -6.60 36.61
N VAL A 822 16.99 -6.97 37.68
CA VAL A 822 16.07 -6.08 38.40
C VAL A 822 16.49 -6.05 39.87
N THR A 823 16.80 -4.86 40.40
CA THR A 823 17.26 -4.68 41.79
C THR A 823 16.37 -3.71 42.56
N GLY A 824 16.17 -3.96 43.85
CA GLY A 824 15.29 -3.14 44.69
C GLY A 824 13.80 -3.36 44.40
N THR A 825 13.01 -2.29 44.43
CA THR A 825 11.55 -2.29 44.25
C THR A 825 11.06 -1.33 43.15
N PRO A 826 11.64 -1.34 41.93
CA PRO A 826 11.29 -0.42 40.84
C PRO A 826 9.94 -0.72 40.17
N GLY A 827 9.19 -1.71 40.65
CA GLY A 827 8.06 -2.31 39.93
C GLY A 827 8.48 -3.48 39.04
N LYS A 828 7.56 -3.97 38.21
CA LYS A 828 7.78 -5.17 37.37
C LYS A 828 7.87 -4.80 35.89
N PRO A 829 9.08 -4.64 35.31
CA PRO A 829 9.23 -4.39 33.88
C PRO A 829 8.70 -5.56 33.04
N PHE A 830 8.34 -5.31 31.79
CA PHE A 830 8.05 -6.36 30.82
C PHE A 830 9.32 -6.74 30.07
N ILE A 831 9.60 -8.04 29.96
CA ILE A 831 10.76 -8.56 29.23
C ILE A 831 10.28 -9.35 28.02
N TYR A 832 10.79 -9.01 26.85
CA TYR A 832 10.54 -9.67 25.57
C TYR A 832 11.86 -10.18 25.03
N ASP A 833 11.94 -11.48 24.77
CA ASP A 833 13.10 -12.06 24.13
C ASP A 833 12.81 -13.43 23.50
N ARG A 834 13.76 -13.95 22.73
CA ARG A 834 13.70 -15.28 22.13
C ARG A 834 13.94 -16.36 23.16
N THR A 835 13.10 -17.40 23.17
CA THR A 835 13.33 -18.59 24.02
C THR A 835 14.42 -19.52 23.48
N THR A 836 14.92 -19.26 22.26
CA THR A 836 15.93 -20.07 21.58
C THR A 836 17.36 -19.64 21.89
N GLU A 837 17.53 -18.55 22.63
CA GLU A 837 18.82 -17.93 22.96
C GLU A 837 19.11 -18.10 24.47
N ALA A 838 20.38 -18.04 24.87
CA ALA A 838 20.81 -18.36 26.23
C ALA A 838 20.72 -17.11 27.14
N ASN A 839 19.50 -16.58 27.28
CA ASN A 839 19.22 -15.34 27.99
C ASN A 839 19.22 -15.54 29.52
N THR A 840 19.77 -14.57 30.25
CA THR A 840 19.76 -14.54 31.72
C THR A 840 18.60 -13.67 32.20
N LEU A 841 17.61 -14.27 32.85
CA LEU A 841 16.40 -13.60 33.34
C LEU A 841 16.49 -13.29 34.84
N PRO A 842 15.79 -12.24 35.34
CA PRO A 842 15.75 -11.92 36.76
C PRO A 842 14.98 -12.98 37.55
N GLU A 843 15.08 -12.93 38.88
CA GLU A 843 14.35 -13.86 39.76
C GLU A 843 12.82 -13.85 39.51
N PRO A 844 12.15 -15.00 39.65
CA PRO A 844 10.71 -15.10 39.45
C PRO A 844 9.92 -14.06 40.24
N GLY A 845 9.02 -13.35 39.56
CA GLY A 845 8.17 -12.35 40.18
C GLY A 845 8.73 -10.92 40.17
N LEU A 846 10.00 -10.70 39.83
CA LEU A 846 10.58 -9.36 39.64
C LEU A 846 10.23 -8.73 38.29
N ALA A 847 9.85 -9.53 37.29
CA ALA A 847 9.48 -9.06 35.96
C ALA A 847 8.26 -9.79 35.37
N ARG A 848 7.64 -9.20 34.35
CA ARG A 848 6.56 -9.80 33.54
C ARG A 848 7.15 -10.34 32.24
N LEU A 849 7.47 -11.63 32.23
CA LEU A 849 8.07 -12.29 31.06
C LEU A 849 7.05 -12.47 29.92
N ARG A 850 7.47 -12.14 28.70
CA ARG A 850 6.74 -12.32 27.42
C ARG A 850 7.66 -12.89 26.33
N PRO A 851 8.37 -14.00 26.58
CA PRO A 851 9.29 -14.55 25.60
C PRO A 851 8.52 -15.28 24.48
N GLY A 852 9.18 -15.52 23.35
CA GLY A 852 8.62 -16.34 22.27
C GLY A 852 9.68 -16.93 21.36
N THR A 853 9.29 -17.82 20.46
CA THR A 853 10.23 -18.45 19.51
C THR A 853 10.41 -17.63 18.22
N ASP A 854 9.46 -16.75 17.92
CA ASP A 854 9.42 -15.93 16.70
C ASP A 854 10.28 -14.66 16.87
N LYS A 855 11.08 -14.33 15.85
CA LYS A 855 11.89 -13.11 15.80
C LYS A 855 11.06 -11.82 15.89
N ALA A 856 9.78 -11.87 15.53
CA ALA A 856 8.85 -10.75 15.71
C ALA A 856 8.75 -10.28 17.18
N VAL A 857 9.15 -11.12 18.15
CA VAL A 857 9.22 -10.76 19.58
C VAL A 857 10.30 -9.72 19.87
N ASN A 858 11.33 -9.56 19.02
CA ASN A 858 12.40 -8.58 19.21
C ASN A 858 12.40 -7.48 18.15
N GLN A 859 11.53 -7.58 17.14
CA GLN A 859 11.51 -6.64 16.02
C GLN A 859 11.20 -5.20 16.49
N PHE A 860 12.09 -4.29 16.09
CA PHE A 860 11.88 -2.85 16.10
C PHE A 860 11.28 -2.40 14.76
N ASP A 861 10.17 -1.68 14.81
CA ASP A 861 9.51 -1.10 13.63
C ASP A 861 9.48 0.44 13.78
N PRO A 862 10.28 1.18 13.00
CA PRO A 862 10.30 2.64 13.06
C PRO A 862 8.97 3.31 12.65
N HIS A 863 8.07 2.57 12.00
CA HIS A 863 6.79 3.06 11.48
C HIS A 863 5.56 2.58 12.26
N ALA A 864 5.75 1.97 13.43
CA ALA A 864 4.65 1.39 14.21
C ALA A 864 3.68 2.41 14.84
N PHE A 865 4.09 3.68 14.99
CA PHE A 865 3.30 4.67 15.75
C PHE A 865 2.08 5.19 14.97
N THR A 866 0.91 5.05 15.58
CA THR A 866 -0.37 5.55 15.04
C THR A 866 -1.09 6.41 16.07
N TYR A 867 -1.75 7.48 15.61
CA TYR A 867 -2.47 8.41 16.47
C TYR A 867 -3.80 7.80 16.91
N ASP A 868 -4.14 8.00 18.18
CA ASP A 868 -5.48 7.74 18.67
C ASP A 868 -6.49 8.65 17.95
N ARG A 869 -7.68 8.11 17.68
CA ARG A 869 -8.70 8.80 16.91
C ARG A 869 -10.02 8.79 17.67
N LEU A 870 -10.58 9.98 17.87
CA LEU A 870 -11.93 10.19 18.36
C LEU A 870 -12.74 10.84 17.24
N ALA A 871 -13.74 10.15 16.71
CA ALA A 871 -14.56 10.62 15.59
C ALA A 871 -16.05 10.62 15.97
N PRO A 872 -16.82 11.65 15.61
CA PRO A 872 -18.27 11.59 15.70
C PRO A 872 -18.81 10.55 14.70
N LEU A 873 -19.87 9.87 15.10
CA LEU A 873 -20.67 9.01 14.23
C LEU A 873 -22.01 9.67 14.00
N LEU A 874 -22.41 9.77 12.73
CA LEU A 874 -23.74 10.22 12.34
C LEU A 874 -24.36 9.16 11.45
N SER A 875 -25.62 8.86 11.67
CA SER A 875 -26.40 7.97 10.83
C SER A 875 -27.76 8.60 10.55
N ALA A 876 -28.23 8.46 9.33
CA ALA A 876 -29.57 8.83 8.94
C ALA A 876 -30.15 7.73 8.03
N GLY A 877 -31.46 7.52 8.14
CA GLY A 877 -32.18 6.59 7.29
C GLY A 877 -33.65 6.94 7.24
N TYR A 878 -34.35 6.40 6.25
CA TYR A 878 -35.80 6.54 6.12
C TYR A 878 -36.40 5.23 5.64
N ASN A 879 -37.48 4.80 6.29
CA ASN A 879 -38.37 3.77 5.78
C ASN A 879 -39.81 4.10 6.18
N LEU A 880 -40.78 3.46 5.53
CA LEU A 880 -42.20 3.78 5.73
C LEU A 880 -42.73 3.44 7.13
N ASP A 881 -42.07 2.53 7.86
CA ASP A 881 -42.50 2.09 9.19
C ASP A 881 -41.93 2.96 10.31
N ASP A 882 -40.65 3.32 10.24
CA ASP A 882 -39.93 4.10 11.25
C ASP A 882 -39.89 5.62 10.95
N GLY A 883 -40.25 6.02 9.73
CA GLY A 883 -40.08 7.39 9.25
C GLY A 883 -38.61 7.76 9.17
N LEU A 884 -38.27 9.00 9.55
CA LEU A 884 -36.88 9.47 9.61
C LEU A 884 -36.18 8.89 10.85
N LEU A 885 -35.11 8.13 10.63
CA LEU A 885 -34.18 7.62 11.63
C LEU A 885 -32.98 8.55 11.69
N LEU A 886 -32.71 9.14 12.86
CA LEU A 886 -31.51 9.96 13.08
C LEU A 886 -30.68 9.34 14.20
N GLY A 887 -29.38 9.22 13.99
CA GLY A 887 -28.46 8.72 15.00
C GLY A 887 -27.20 9.55 15.11
N ALA A 888 -26.74 9.69 16.34
CA ALA A 888 -25.52 10.39 16.71
C ALA A 888 -24.74 9.53 17.70
N GLY A 889 -23.42 9.61 17.60
CA GLY A 889 -22.55 8.72 18.33
C GLY A 889 -21.10 9.14 18.28
N VAL A 890 -20.25 8.28 18.80
CA VAL A 890 -18.81 8.48 18.86
C VAL A 890 -18.10 7.16 18.64
N GLN A 891 -17.02 7.22 17.88
CA GLN A 891 -16.04 6.16 17.74
C GLN A 891 -14.74 6.63 18.37
N TRP A 892 -14.18 5.83 19.27
CA TRP A 892 -12.85 6.06 19.81
C TRP A 892 -11.98 4.82 19.59
N LYS A 893 -10.86 5.06 18.91
CA LYS A 893 -9.88 4.06 18.55
C LYS A 893 -8.55 4.42 19.18
N THR A 894 -7.96 3.48 19.92
CA THR A 894 -6.65 3.65 20.55
C THR A 894 -5.65 2.66 19.99
N HIS A 895 -4.36 3.04 20.01
CA HIS A 895 -3.26 2.19 19.56
C HIS A 895 -2.32 1.88 20.73
N GLY A 896 -1.53 0.82 20.61
CA GLY A 896 -0.67 0.36 21.70
C GLY A 896 0.42 -0.59 21.23
N PHE A 897 1.35 -0.90 22.13
CA PHE A 897 2.50 -1.75 21.84
C PHE A 897 2.08 -3.11 21.27
N ARG A 898 2.47 -3.38 20.01
CA ARG A 898 2.18 -4.62 19.27
C ARG A 898 0.69 -4.98 19.22
N LYS A 899 -0.17 -3.97 19.11
CA LYS A 899 -1.60 -4.15 18.89
C LYS A 899 -1.96 -3.65 17.50
N ALA A 900 -2.20 -4.58 16.57
CA ALA A 900 -2.56 -4.28 15.20
C ALA A 900 -3.92 -4.90 14.86
N PRO A 901 -4.79 -4.19 14.10
CA PRO A 901 -4.61 -2.84 13.58
C PRO A 901 -4.88 -1.72 14.62
N PHE A 902 -5.33 -2.05 15.82
CA PHE A 902 -5.55 -1.13 16.94
C PHE A 902 -5.46 -1.87 18.28
N ALA A 903 -5.35 -1.15 19.39
CA ALA A 903 -5.48 -1.71 20.73
C ALA A 903 -6.95 -1.82 21.15
N THR A 904 -7.74 -0.77 20.90
CA THR A 904 -9.18 -0.80 21.08
C THR A 904 -9.90 -0.07 19.94
N ASP A 905 -11.05 -0.59 19.50
CA ASP A 905 -12.00 0.11 18.61
C ASP A 905 -13.38 0.04 19.25
N ASN A 906 -13.86 1.17 19.74
CA ASN A 906 -15.12 1.28 20.43
C ASN A 906 -16.04 2.24 19.70
N ARG A 907 -17.32 1.87 19.58
CA ARG A 907 -18.35 2.66 18.92
C ARG A 907 -19.58 2.69 19.79
N LEU A 908 -20.10 3.88 20.02
CA LEU A 908 -21.39 4.11 20.67
C LEU A 908 -22.26 4.91 19.71
N LEU A 909 -23.44 4.40 19.37
CA LEU A 909 -24.41 5.06 18.52
C LEU A 909 -25.78 5.07 19.21
N ILE A 910 -26.40 6.24 19.30
CA ILE A 910 -27.77 6.41 19.76
C ILE A 910 -28.59 6.87 18.57
N SER A 911 -29.64 6.12 18.23
CA SER A 911 -30.54 6.42 17.12
C SER A 911 -31.99 6.53 17.60
N ARG A 912 -32.73 7.50 17.04
CA ARG A 912 -34.15 7.74 17.30
C ARG A 912 -34.95 7.72 16.00
N ALA A 913 -36.07 7.00 16.00
CA ALA A 913 -37.08 7.04 14.96
C ALA A 913 -38.09 8.15 15.26
N LEU A 914 -38.18 9.16 14.40
CA LEU A 914 -39.03 10.33 14.65
C LEU A 914 -40.53 10.03 14.52
N ALA A 915 -40.92 9.00 13.76
CA ALA A 915 -42.33 8.66 13.58
C ALA A 915 -42.89 7.76 14.69
N THR A 916 -42.04 7.06 15.45
CA THR A 916 -42.46 6.07 16.46
C THR A 916 -41.97 6.37 17.87
N ASP A 917 -41.07 7.35 18.02
CA ASP A 917 -40.29 7.66 19.22
C ASP A 917 -39.38 6.52 19.70
N ALA A 918 -39.18 5.48 18.90
CA ALA A 918 -38.32 4.36 19.24
C ALA A 918 -36.87 4.82 19.35
N VAL A 919 -36.21 4.49 20.46
CA VAL A 919 -34.80 4.76 20.70
C VAL A 919 -34.02 3.45 20.68
N SER A 920 -32.85 3.48 20.04
CA SER A 920 -31.88 2.40 20.07
C SER A 920 -30.50 2.94 20.47
N LEU A 921 -29.85 2.25 21.39
CA LEU A 921 -28.46 2.44 21.76
C LEU A 921 -27.68 1.19 21.32
N ARG A 922 -26.58 1.40 20.61
CA ARG A 922 -25.68 0.34 20.17
C ARG A 922 -24.27 0.67 20.60
N TYR A 923 -23.68 -0.22 21.39
CA TYR A 923 -22.27 -0.22 21.72
C TYR A 923 -21.60 -1.45 21.10
N SER A 924 -20.45 -1.25 20.46
CA SER A 924 -19.56 -2.31 20.01
C SER A 924 -18.12 -1.96 20.35
N GLY A 925 -17.45 -2.80 21.13
CA GLY A 925 -16.05 -2.67 21.50
C GLY A 925 -15.25 -3.89 21.07
N THR A 926 -14.11 -3.68 20.42
CA THR A 926 -13.10 -4.71 20.16
C THR A 926 -11.83 -4.33 20.89
N PHE A 927 -11.30 -5.26 21.69
CA PHE A 927 -10.05 -5.11 22.44
C PHE A 927 -9.09 -6.18 21.96
N THR A 928 -7.98 -5.77 21.36
CA THR A 928 -7.08 -6.71 20.65
C THR A 928 -6.15 -7.43 21.61
N ASP A 929 -5.97 -8.74 21.40
CA ASP A 929 -5.02 -9.60 22.14
C ASP A 929 -5.11 -9.43 23.68
N VAL A 930 -6.32 -9.48 24.24
CA VAL A 930 -6.54 -9.34 25.70
C VAL A 930 -6.08 -10.60 26.44
N ILE A 931 -6.34 -11.78 25.87
CA ILE A 931 -5.94 -13.08 26.43
C ILE A 931 -5.16 -13.86 25.36
N GLY A 932 -3.83 -13.85 25.46
CA GLY A 932 -2.98 -14.45 24.42
C GLY A 932 -3.20 -13.74 23.08
N ARG A 933 -3.53 -14.51 22.02
CA ARG A 933 -3.89 -14.00 20.69
C ARG A 933 -5.41 -13.87 20.47
N ASN A 934 -6.18 -13.78 21.55
CA ASN A 934 -7.63 -13.68 21.49
C ASN A 934 -8.06 -12.26 21.80
N ASP A 935 -8.90 -11.71 20.93
CA ASP A 935 -9.56 -10.44 21.13
C ASP A 935 -10.73 -10.61 22.09
N LEU A 936 -11.04 -9.58 22.87
CA LEU A 936 -12.32 -9.47 23.55
C LEU A 936 -13.26 -8.61 22.70
N VAL A 937 -14.42 -9.15 22.35
CA VAL A 937 -15.46 -8.45 21.59
C VAL A 937 -16.67 -8.26 22.51
N VAL A 938 -17.02 -7.01 22.77
CA VAL A 938 -18.18 -6.63 23.59
C VAL A 938 -19.23 -5.99 22.70
N SER A 939 -20.46 -6.45 22.81
CA SER A 939 -21.61 -5.91 22.08
C SER A 939 -22.73 -5.65 23.06
N ALA A 940 -23.35 -4.47 23.00
CA ALA A 940 -24.58 -4.17 23.73
C ALA A 940 -25.55 -3.42 22.82
N VAL A 941 -26.76 -3.95 22.70
CA VAL A 941 -27.85 -3.35 21.91
C VAL A 941 -29.03 -3.18 22.85
N ALA A 942 -29.40 -1.94 23.14
CA ALA A 942 -30.59 -1.59 23.89
C ALA A 942 -31.59 -0.90 22.96
N LYS A 943 -32.71 -1.56 22.67
CA LYS A 943 -33.86 -0.95 21.99
C LYS A 943 -34.88 -0.55 23.06
N ALA A 944 -34.67 0.62 23.66
CA ALA A 944 -35.46 1.14 24.78
C ALA A 944 -35.24 2.66 24.94
N PRO A 945 -36.21 3.42 25.49
CA PRO A 945 -37.58 2.99 25.77
C PRO A 945 -38.42 2.86 24.50
N THR A 946 -39.53 2.11 24.58
CA THR A 946 -40.61 2.08 23.58
C THR A 946 -40.17 1.65 22.17
N ASN A 947 -39.26 0.67 22.06
CA ASN A 947 -38.93 0.08 20.77
C ASN A 947 -40.18 -0.45 20.07
N VAL A 948 -40.22 -0.29 18.75
CA VAL A 948 -41.35 -0.71 17.92
C VAL A 948 -40.88 -1.76 16.92
N SER A 949 -41.59 -2.89 16.85
CA SER A 949 -41.51 -3.78 15.69
C SER A 949 -42.92 -4.16 15.24
N ASN A 950 -43.13 -4.33 13.94
CA ASN A 950 -44.40 -4.88 13.48
C ASN A 950 -44.50 -6.36 13.88
N PHE A 951 -45.72 -6.82 14.15
CA PHE A 951 -46.04 -8.21 14.41
C PHE A 951 -47.43 -8.51 13.86
N PHE A 952 -47.48 -9.30 12.78
CA PHE A 952 -48.71 -9.71 12.08
C PHE A 952 -49.23 -11.07 12.55
N GLY A 953 -48.58 -11.65 13.56
CA GLY A 953 -48.77 -13.03 14.00
C GLY A 953 -47.68 -13.97 13.48
N PRO A 954 -47.53 -15.15 14.11
CA PRO A 954 -46.63 -16.17 13.61
C PRO A 954 -47.18 -16.78 12.31
N GLY A 955 -46.27 -17.23 11.46
CA GLY A 955 -46.59 -17.96 10.23
C GLY A 955 -46.19 -17.23 8.94
N ASN A 956 -45.97 -18.04 7.91
CA ASN A 956 -45.61 -17.61 6.57
C ASN A 956 -46.80 -17.02 5.81
N GLU A 957 -48.02 -17.38 6.20
CA GLU A 957 -49.27 -16.90 5.60
C GLU A 957 -50.09 -15.99 6.53
N SER A 958 -49.44 -15.37 7.52
CA SER A 958 -50.06 -14.39 8.41
C SER A 958 -50.77 -13.26 7.64
N ALA A 959 -52.01 -12.96 8.05
CA ALA A 959 -52.86 -12.01 7.35
C ALA A 959 -52.43 -10.55 7.59
N TYR A 960 -52.43 -9.76 6.52
CA TYR A 960 -52.27 -8.31 6.58
C TYR A 960 -53.53 -7.61 6.06
N ASP A 961 -54.37 -7.16 7.00
CA ASP A 961 -55.57 -6.39 6.72
C ASP A 961 -55.20 -4.93 6.45
N GLN A 962 -55.13 -4.58 5.16
CA GLN A 962 -54.78 -3.23 4.71
C GLN A 962 -55.85 -2.18 5.03
N THR A 963 -57.05 -2.57 5.47
CA THR A 963 -58.06 -1.61 5.95
C THR A 963 -57.71 -1.06 7.34
N ARG A 964 -56.88 -1.78 8.11
CA ARG A 964 -56.37 -1.32 9.39
C ARG A 964 -55.12 -0.47 9.21
N ARG A 965 -54.99 0.56 10.04
CA ARG A 965 -53.75 1.35 10.11
C ARG A 965 -52.60 0.46 10.58
N ILE A 966 -51.41 0.65 10.02
CA ILE A 966 -50.19 -0.10 10.39
C ILE A 966 -49.90 -0.07 11.90
N ARG A 967 -50.32 0.97 12.63
CA ARG A 967 -50.23 1.06 14.11
C ARG A 967 -50.84 -0.14 14.82
N TYR A 968 -51.90 -0.74 14.27
CA TYR A 968 -52.51 -1.96 14.81
C TYR A 968 -51.49 -3.10 14.92
N TYR A 969 -50.56 -3.22 13.98
CA TYR A 969 -49.55 -4.27 13.97
C TYR A 969 -48.25 -3.89 14.70
N ARG A 970 -48.12 -2.66 15.24
CA ARG A 970 -46.87 -2.17 15.86
C ARG A 970 -46.77 -2.54 17.34
N THR A 971 -46.01 -3.57 17.69
CA THR A 971 -45.75 -3.95 19.08
C THR A 971 -44.71 -3.03 19.70
N ARG A 972 -45.00 -2.49 20.91
CA ARG A 972 -44.06 -1.71 21.73
C ARG A 972 -43.46 -2.56 22.85
N TYR A 973 -42.14 -2.54 22.99
CA TYR A 973 -41.43 -3.23 24.06
C TYR A 973 -40.03 -2.64 24.26
N ASN A 974 -39.32 -3.08 25.27
CA ASN A 974 -37.91 -2.85 25.50
C ASN A 974 -37.16 -4.17 25.31
N LEU A 975 -36.03 -4.13 24.61
CA LEU A 975 -35.15 -5.29 24.43
C LEU A 975 -33.70 -4.87 24.58
N ILE A 976 -32.99 -5.49 25.52
CA ILE A 976 -31.56 -5.26 25.75
C ILE A 976 -30.84 -6.59 25.56
N THR A 977 -29.84 -6.63 24.69
CA THR A 977 -28.96 -7.77 24.51
C THR A 977 -27.53 -7.32 24.72
N ALA A 978 -26.77 -8.02 25.57
CA ALA A 978 -25.35 -7.77 25.79
C ALA A 978 -24.56 -9.06 25.70
N SER A 979 -23.40 -9.05 25.05
CA SER A 979 -22.48 -10.19 25.01
C SER A 979 -21.03 -9.75 25.14
N ALA A 980 -20.22 -10.65 25.68
CA ALA A 980 -18.77 -10.53 25.79
C ALA A 980 -18.16 -11.83 25.28
N GLN A 981 -17.47 -11.79 24.14
CA GLN A 981 -16.97 -12.98 23.44
C GLN A 981 -15.46 -12.89 23.26
N LEU A 982 -14.76 -14.00 23.48
CA LEU A 982 -13.38 -14.14 23.05
C LEU A 982 -13.37 -14.53 21.58
N ARG A 983 -12.66 -13.77 20.74
CA ARG A 983 -12.53 -14.02 19.32
C ARG A 983 -11.08 -14.40 18.98
N HIS A 984 -10.92 -15.51 18.26
CA HIS A 984 -9.66 -15.96 17.72
C HIS A 984 -9.67 -15.85 16.20
N THR A 985 -8.61 -15.30 15.62
CA THR A 985 -8.47 -15.15 14.16
C THR A 985 -7.68 -16.33 13.59
N LEU A 986 -8.25 -17.01 12.60
CA LEU A 986 -7.67 -18.13 11.88
C LEU A 986 -7.17 -17.66 10.51
N GLY A 987 -5.86 -17.44 10.37
CA GLY A 987 -5.29 -16.86 9.15
C GLY A 987 -5.64 -15.37 9.00
N THR A 988 -5.89 -14.91 7.78
CA THR A 988 -6.14 -13.48 7.49
C THR A 988 -7.62 -13.12 7.34
N HIS A 989 -8.49 -14.10 7.11
CA HIS A 989 -9.88 -13.85 6.69
C HIS A 989 -10.92 -14.56 7.55
N ALA A 990 -10.53 -15.54 8.35
CA ALA A 990 -11.47 -16.30 9.17
C ALA A 990 -11.31 -15.97 10.66
N SER A 991 -12.40 -15.99 11.41
CA SER A 991 -12.37 -15.87 12.87
C SER A 991 -13.48 -16.71 13.51
N ILE A 992 -13.21 -17.18 14.72
CA ILE A 992 -14.17 -17.86 15.57
C ILE A 992 -14.33 -17.07 16.86
N SER A 993 -15.51 -17.08 17.46
CA SER A 993 -15.79 -16.37 18.70
C SER A 993 -16.74 -17.17 19.58
N ALA A 994 -16.59 -17.05 20.90
CA ALA A 994 -17.52 -17.62 21.86
C ALA A 994 -17.51 -16.84 23.19
N GLY A 995 -18.64 -16.76 23.86
CA GLY A 995 -18.72 -16.21 25.21
C GLY A 995 -20.15 -16.00 25.72
N PRO A 996 -20.29 -15.48 26.96
CA PRO A 996 -21.58 -15.24 27.57
C PRO A 996 -22.42 -14.18 26.85
N VAL A 997 -23.74 -14.37 26.91
CA VAL A 997 -24.75 -13.44 26.43
C VAL A 997 -25.87 -13.30 27.46
N PHE A 998 -26.39 -12.09 27.58
CA PHE A 998 -27.52 -11.74 28.41
C PHE A 998 -28.58 -11.04 27.54
N GLN A 999 -29.85 -11.36 27.77
CA GLN A 999 -30.98 -10.73 27.11
C GLN A 999 -32.05 -10.36 28.14
N TYR A 1000 -32.54 -9.12 28.08
CA TYR A 1000 -33.63 -8.61 28.88
C TYR A 1000 -34.75 -8.11 27.98
N PHE A 1001 -35.98 -8.51 28.28
CA PHE A 1001 -37.18 -8.08 27.57
C PHE A 1001 -38.18 -7.49 28.56
N SER A 1002 -38.88 -6.44 28.15
CA SER A 1002 -40.03 -5.92 28.88
C SER A 1002 -41.09 -5.35 27.96
N LEU A 1003 -42.36 -5.64 28.25
CA LEU A 1003 -43.51 -5.11 27.52
C LEU A 1003 -44.52 -4.53 28.49
N ASP A 1004 -44.95 -3.29 28.20
CA ASP A 1004 -46.06 -2.65 28.91
C ASP A 1004 -47.36 -2.84 28.10
N LEU A 1005 -48.40 -3.37 28.75
CA LEU A 1005 -49.71 -3.57 28.13
C LEU A 1005 -50.41 -2.24 27.85
N ALA A 1006 -50.22 -1.21 28.67
CA ALA A 1006 -50.80 0.11 28.46
C ALA A 1006 -50.34 0.71 27.12
N ASP A 1007 -49.06 0.53 26.80
CA ASP A 1007 -48.47 0.96 25.53
C ASP A 1007 -49.00 0.20 24.31
N ASN A 1008 -49.60 -0.97 24.50
CA ASN A 1008 -50.02 -1.88 23.44
C ASN A 1008 -51.55 -2.05 23.30
N ARG A 1009 -52.35 -1.27 24.05
CA ARG A 1009 -53.80 -1.26 23.91
C ARG A 1009 -54.25 -0.99 22.46
N GLY A 1010 -55.21 -1.79 21.99
CA GLY A 1010 -55.78 -1.70 20.65
C GLY A 1010 -54.85 -2.19 19.53
N ARG A 1011 -53.82 -2.97 19.86
CA ARG A 1011 -52.86 -3.53 18.89
C ARG A 1011 -52.98 -5.05 18.82
N PHE A 1012 -52.54 -5.63 17.70
CA PHE A 1012 -52.63 -7.06 17.42
C PHE A 1012 -51.99 -7.92 18.52
N ILE A 1013 -50.88 -7.46 19.10
CA ILE A 1013 -50.18 -8.17 20.18
C ILE A 1013 -51.06 -8.40 21.41
N GLU A 1014 -51.98 -7.49 21.74
CA GLU A 1014 -52.88 -7.62 22.89
C GLU A 1014 -53.80 -8.84 22.71
N ARG A 1015 -54.38 -8.98 21.52
CA ARG A 1015 -55.21 -10.14 21.16
C ARG A 1015 -54.38 -11.43 21.14
N TYR A 1016 -53.22 -11.40 20.50
CA TYR A 1016 -52.34 -12.56 20.42
C TYR A 1016 -51.94 -13.07 21.81
N LEU A 1017 -51.61 -12.17 22.74
CA LEU A 1017 -51.26 -12.53 24.12
C LEU A 1017 -52.47 -13.06 24.91
N ALA A 1018 -53.67 -12.51 24.69
CA ALA A 1018 -54.89 -13.01 25.32
C ALA A 1018 -55.23 -14.44 24.88
N ASP A 1019 -55.07 -14.75 23.59
CA ASP A 1019 -55.32 -16.07 22.99
C ASP A 1019 -54.34 -17.15 23.50
N GLN A 1020 -53.16 -16.77 24.00
CA GLN A 1020 -52.13 -17.68 24.56
C GLN A 1020 -52.30 -17.94 26.07
N GLY A 1021 -53.21 -17.23 26.76
CA GLY A 1021 -53.47 -17.36 28.20
C GLY A 1021 -52.59 -16.47 29.10
N THR A 1022 -53.20 -15.84 30.12
CA THR A 1022 -52.55 -14.86 31.02
C THR A 1022 -51.48 -15.45 31.94
N ALA A 1023 -51.44 -16.77 32.14
CA ALA A 1023 -50.48 -17.45 33.02
C ALA A 1023 -49.11 -17.71 32.36
N VAL A 1024 -48.98 -17.51 31.04
CA VAL A 1024 -47.79 -17.88 30.25
C VAL A 1024 -46.83 -16.69 30.03
N PHE A 1025 -47.22 -15.45 30.35
CA PHE A 1025 -46.44 -14.28 29.98
C PHE A 1025 -46.08 -13.38 31.17
N LEU A 1026 -44.78 -13.31 31.49
CA LEU A 1026 -44.24 -12.30 32.39
C LEU A 1026 -43.95 -11.02 31.58
N GLN A 1027 -44.46 -9.87 32.02
CA GLN A 1027 -44.18 -8.55 31.41
C GLN A 1027 -42.69 -8.19 31.34
N ARG A 1028 -41.85 -8.95 32.05
CA ARG A 1028 -40.40 -8.79 32.15
C ARG A 1028 -39.75 -10.16 32.16
N GLU A 1029 -38.82 -10.38 31.24
CA GLU A 1029 -38.08 -11.63 31.13
C GLU A 1029 -36.59 -11.35 31.03
N SER A 1030 -35.78 -12.27 31.56
CA SER A 1030 -34.32 -12.19 31.54
C SER A 1030 -33.75 -13.56 31.22
N TYR A 1031 -32.75 -13.57 30.35
CA TYR A 1031 -32.10 -14.76 29.85
C TYR A 1031 -30.59 -14.63 29.99
N GLY A 1032 -29.94 -15.71 30.36
CA GLY A 1032 -28.50 -15.88 30.28
C GLY A 1032 -28.15 -17.05 29.37
N GLY A 1033 -27.00 -17.01 28.72
CA GLY A 1033 -26.57 -18.12 27.89
C GLY A 1033 -25.22 -17.92 27.22
N ILE A 1034 -25.00 -18.64 26.12
CA ILE A 1034 -23.75 -18.65 25.37
C ILE A 1034 -24.04 -18.30 23.92
N GLN A 1035 -23.19 -17.44 23.35
CA GLN A 1035 -23.15 -17.15 21.93
C GLN A 1035 -21.81 -17.61 21.37
N ALA A 1036 -21.84 -18.30 20.23
CA ALA A 1036 -20.67 -18.64 19.44
C ALA A 1036 -20.86 -18.16 17.99
N GLY A 1037 -19.78 -17.84 17.31
CA GLY A 1037 -19.82 -17.34 15.94
C GLY A 1037 -18.59 -17.69 15.12
N ILE A 1038 -18.78 -17.86 13.81
CA ILE A 1038 -17.73 -18.05 12.82
C ILE A 1038 -17.92 -16.99 11.74
N THR A 1039 -16.84 -16.31 11.36
CA THR A 1039 -16.85 -15.30 10.30
C THR A 1039 -15.73 -15.57 9.30
N LEU A 1040 -16.04 -15.53 8.01
CA LEU A 1040 -15.08 -15.48 6.91
C LEU A 1040 -15.33 -14.17 6.14
N ASP A 1041 -14.34 -13.28 6.07
CA ASP A 1041 -14.43 -12.01 5.35
C ASP A 1041 -13.23 -11.83 4.42
N THR A 1042 -13.48 -11.96 3.12
CA THR A 1042 -12.53 -11.72 2.02
C THR A 1042 -12.98 -10.55 1.15
N ARG A 1043 -13.93 -9.73 1.62
CA ARG A 1043 -14.40 -8.56 0.86
C ARG A 1043 -13.26 -7.59 0.61
N THR A 1044 -13.25 -7.04 -0.59
CA THR A 1044 -12.32 -6.00 -1.03
C THR A 1044 -12.39 -4.73 -0.18
N ASP A 1045 -13.60 -4.31 0.20
CA ASP A 1045 -13.86 -3.19 1.09
C ASP A 1045 -15.16 -3.45 1.88
N PRO A 1046 -15.23 -3.23 3.21
CA PRO A 1046 -16.45 -3.49 3.99
C PRO A 1046 -17.61 -2.52 3.73
N ALA A 1047 -17.34 -1.28 3.30
CA ALA A 1047 -18.36 -0.25 3.04
C ALA A 1047 -18.82 -0.25 1.57
N GLN A 1048 -17.92 -0.58 0.64
CA GLN A 1048 -18.17 -0.64 -0.80
C GLN A 1048 -17.58 -1.90 -1.43
N PRO A 1049 -18.09 -3.10 -1.07
CA PRO A 1049 -17.56 -4.34 -1.61
C PRO A 1049 -17.87 -4.44 -3.11
N ILE A 1050 -16.80 -4.56 -3.91
CA ILE A 1050 -16.86 -4.79 -5.37
C ILE A 1050 -16.48 -6.24 -5.75
N GLY A 1051 -15.98 -6.99 -4.78
CA GLY A 1051 -15.49 -8.36 -4.94
C GLY A 1051 -15.22 -9.01 -3.58
N GLY A 1052 -15.29 -10.34 -3.53
CA GLY A 1052 -14.98 -11.15 -2.34
C GLY A 1052 -16.21 -11.83 -1.71
N VAL A 1053 -16.00 -12.45 -0.55
CA VAL A 1053 -17.02 -13.22 0.18
C VAL A 1053 -17.11 -12.70 1.61
N TYR A 1054 -18.32 -12.60 2.13
CA TYR A 1054 -18.56 -12.43 3.58
C TYR A 1054 -19.53 -13.51 4.06
N TRP A 1055 -19.10 -14.37 4.95
CA TRP A 1055 -19.91 -15.41 5.53
C TRP A 1055 -19.86 -15.31 7.04
N HIS A 1056 -21.03 -15.19 7.67
CA HIS A 1056 -21.15 -15.11 9.11
C HIS A 1056 -22.20 -16.10 9.61
N THR A 1057 -21.84 -16.91 10.60
CA THR A 1057 -22.72 -17.87 11.25
C THR A 1057 -22.67 -17.67 12.76
N THR A 1058 -23.82 -17.65 13.42
CA THR A 1058 -23.93 -17.53 14.88
C THR A 1058 -24.80 -18.64 15.44
N LEU A 1059 -24.33 -19.25 16.53
CA LEU A 1059 -25.09 -20.16 17.37
C LEU A 1059 -25.37 -19.45 18.70
N LEU A 1060 -26.63 -19.36 19.09
CA LEU A 1060 -27.10 -18.72 20.31
C LEU A 1060 -27.88 -19.74 21.13
N GLY A 1061 -27.48 -19.98 22.37
CA GLY A 1061 -28.26 -20.71 23.36
C GLY A 1061 -28.66 -19.77 24.49
N LEU A 1062 -29.95 -19.70 24.82
CA LEU A 1062 -30.47 -18.88 25.91
C LEU A 1062 -31.33 -19.70 26.87
N GLN A 1063 -31.20 -19.41 28.16
CA GLN A 1063 -32.00 -19.97 29.24
C GLN A 1063 -32.63 -18.85 30.07
N GLY A 1064 -33.95 -18.87 30.22
CA GLY A 1064 -34.69 -17.89 31.02
C GLY A 1064 -34.51 -18.10 32.53
N PHE A 1065 -34.46 -17.01 33.30
CA PHE A 1065 -34.34 -17.02 34.77
C PHE A 1065 -35.68 -17.07 35.53
N GLY A 1066 -36.81 -16.89 34.83
CA GLY A 1066 -38.15 -16.89 35.44
C GLY A 1066 -38.73 -18.30 35.69
N GLN A 1067 -39.89 -18.37 36.35
CA GLN A 1067 -40.49 -19.66 36.75
C GLN A 1067 -40.89 -20.58 35.58
N GLN A 1068 -41.14 -20.04 34.39
CA GLN A 1068 -41.43 -20.84 33.18
C GLN A 1068 -40.19 -21.17 32.34
N ALA A 1069 -38.99 -20.74 32.75
CA ALA A 1069 -37.67 -21.18 32.24
C ALA A 1069 -37.58 -21.49 30.73
N ASN A 1070 -38.19 -20.66 29.87
CA ASN A 1070 -38.12 -20.82 28.42
C ASN A 1070 -36.67 -20.87 27.96
N HIS A 1071 -36.38 -21.83 27.10
CA HIS A 1071 -35.05 -22.04 26.53
C HIS A 1071 -35.16 -22.06 25.00
N LEU A 1072 -34.10 -21.59 24.35
CA LEU A 1072 -33.99 -21.69 22.91
C LEU A 1072 -32.55 -21.90 22.47
N THR A 1073 -32.42 -22.59 21.35
CA THR A 1073 -31.19 -22.65 20.57
C THR A 1073 -31.48 -22.13 19.18
N GLN A 1074 -30.74 -21.12 18.75
CA GLN A 1074 -30.90 -20.49 17.45
C GLN A 1074 -29.59 -20.49 16.67
N LEU A 1075 -29.61 -21.06 15.47
CA LEU A 1075 -28.53 -21.01 14.49
C LEU A 1075 -28.92 -20.02 13.40
N GLN A 1076 -28.09 -19.03 13.10
CA GLN A 1076 -28.28 -18.11 11.98
C GLN A 1076 -27.03 -18.11 11.11
N SER A 1077 -27.21 -18.05 9.78
CA SER A 1077 -26.11 -18.01 8.82
C SER A 1077 -26.46 -17.07 7.67
N ALA A 1078 -25.49 -16.28 7.23
CA ALA A 1078 -25.61 -15.38 6.08
C ALA A 1078 -24.32 -15.40 5.26
N PHE A 1079 -24.43 -15.78 3.99
CA PHE A 1079 -23.36 -15.84 3.00
C PHE A 1079 -23.57 -14.76 1.93
N HIS A 1080 -22.58 -13.89 1.75
CA HIS A 1080 -22.58 -12.79 0.80
C HIS A 1080 -21.45 -13.03 -0.22
N LEU A 1081 -21.75 -12.91 -1.51
CA LEU A 1081 -20.78 -13.00 -2.61
C LEU A 1081 -20.85 -11.77 -3.48
N TYR A 1082 -19.71 -11.14 -3.73
CA TYR A 1082 -19.58 -9.99 -4.62
C TYR A 1082 -18.76 -10.37 -5.84
N THR A 1083 -19.32 -10.10 -7.01
CA THR A 1083 -18.72 -10.42 -8.29
C THR A 1083 -18.73 -9.16 -9.15
N ARG A 1084 -17.54 -8.60 -9.40
CA ARG A 1084 -17.35 -7.61 -10.48
C ARG A 1084 -17.44 -8.30 -11.84
N LEU A 1085 -18.25 -7.74 -12.73
CA LEU A 1085 -18.42 -8.27 -14.09
C LEU A 1085 -17.47 -7.61 -15.11
N ASP A 1086 -16.76 -6.56 -14.71
CA ASP A 1086 -15.73 -5.92 -15.51
C ASP A 1086 -14.46 -5.62 -14.68
N PRO A 1087 -13.30 -5.44 -15.33
CA PRO A 1087 -12.05 -5.12 -14.63
C PRO A 1087 -12.11 -3.83 -13.79
N ALA A 1088 -12.89 -2.84 -14.21
CA ALA A 1088 -13.00 -1.55 -13.54
C ALA A 1088 -14.08 -1.51 -12.43
N GLY A 1089 -14.71 -2.66 -12.13
CA GLY A 1089 -15.75 -2.80 -11.11
C GLY A 1089 -16.93 -1.85 -11.34
N ARG A 1090 -17.25 -1.52 -12.59
CA ARG A 1090 -18.40 -0.66 -12.92
C ARG A 1090 -19.72 -1.40 -12.72
N LEU A 1091 -19.76 -2.70 -12.98
CA LEU A 1091 -20.91 -3.55 -12.73
C LEU A 1091 -20.55 -4.61 -11.69
N VAL A 1092 -21.23 -4.57 -10.55
CA VAL A 1092 -21.05 -5.52 -9.45
C VAL A 1092 -22.37 -6.25 -9.21
N LEU A 1093 -22.32 -7.57 -9.13
CA LEU A 1093 -23.41 -8.40 -8.63
C LEU A 1093 -23.12 -8.77 -7.17
N ALA A 1094 -24.08 -8.51 -6.30
CA ALA A 1094 -24.05 -8.89 -4.90
C ALA A 1094 -25.14 -9.94 -4.65
N HIS A 1095 -24.74 -11.13 -4.22
CA HIS A 1095 -25.61 -12.20 -3.78
C HIS A 1095 -25.57 -12.28 -2.26
N ARG A 1096 -26.71 -12.47 -1.62
CA ARG A 1096 -26.82 -12.73 -0.19
C ARG A 1096 -27.82 -13.85 0.03
N ILE A 1097 -27.35 -14.96 0.58
CA ILE A 1097 -28.19 -16.10 0.99
C ILE A 1097 -28.10 -16.17 2.50
N GLY A 1098 -29.24 -16.17 3.20
CA GLY A 1098 -29.21 -16.29 4.64
C GLY A 1098 -30.46 -16.91 5.21
N GLY A 1099 -30.38 -17.33 6.46
CA GLY A 1099 -31.46 -18.04 7.12
C GLY A 1099 -31.12 -18.38 8.56
N GLY A 1100 -32.05 -19.07 9.20
CA GLY A 1100 -31.82 -19.58 10.54
C GLY A 1100 -32.80 -20.66 10.96
N LEU A 1101 -32.42 -21.35 12.02
CA LEU A 1101 -33.19 -22.41 12.67
C LEU A 1101 -33.32 -22.08 14.15
N THR A 1102 -34.53 -22.09 14.69
CA THR A 1102 -34.80 -21.88 16.12
C THR A 1102 -35.49 -23.13 16.67
N TYR A 1103 -34.94 -23.68 17.75
CA TYR A 1103 -35.48 -24.82 18.49
C TYR A 1103 -35.75 -24.41 19.95
N GLY A 1104 -36.61 -25.16 20.64
CA GLY A 1104 -37.08 -24.85 21.98
C GLY A 1104 -38.40 -24.05 21.95
N ASN A 1105 -38.59 -23.18 22.94
CA ASN A 1105 -39.82 -22.42 23.14
C ASN A 1105 -39.54 -20.91 23.00
N PRO A 1106 -39.24 -20.40 21.78
CA PRO A 1106 -38.96 -18.99 21.58
C PRO A 1106 -40.22 -18.15 21.81
N ALA A 1107 -40.08 -17.03 22.51
CA ALA A 1107 -41.12 -16.01 22.55
C ALA A 1107 -41.26 -15.30 21.20
N PHE A 1108 -42.36 -14.56 20.98
CA PHE A 1108 -42.61 -13.90 19.69
C PHE A 1108 -41.44 -12.98 19.24
N TYR A 1109 -40.79 -12.29 20.18
CA TYR A 1109 -39.65 -11.40 19.90
C TYR A 1109 -38.32 -12.14 19.64
N GLN A 1110 -38.29 -13.46 19.83
CA GLN A 1110 -37.15 -14.35 19.57
C GLN A 1110 -37.31 -15.15 18.27
N LEU A 1111 -38.47 -15.06 17.60
CA LEU A 1111 -38.70 -15.67 16.27
C LEU A 1111 -37.82 -15.02 15.19
N LEU A 1112 -37.66 -15.71 14.07
CA LEU A 1112 -36.98 -15.19 12.89
C LEU A 1112 -38.00 -14.45 12.01
N TYR A 1113 -37.60 -13.27 11.50
CA TYR A 1113 -38.49 -12.37 10.78
C TYR A 1113 -38.03 -12.09 9.35
N LEU A 1114 -38.96 -12.14 8.39
CA LEU A 1114 -38.80 -11.63 7.02
C LEU A 1114 -39.58 -10.33 6.81
N GLY A 1115 -39.00 -9.42 6.02
CA GLY A 1115 -39.63 -8.19 5.56
C GLY A 1115 -38.73 -6.97 5.72
N GLY A 1116 -38.93 -5.97 4.85
CA GLY A 1116 -38.21 -4.70 4.91
C GLY A 1116 -36.82 -4.72 4.30
N GLN A 1117 -36.05 -3.69 4.61
CA GLN A 1117 -34.72 -3.47 4.04
C GLN A 1117 -33.67 -4.52 4.44
N ASP A 1118 -33.92 -5.32 5.48
CA ASP A 1118 -32.94 -6.27 6.00
C ASP A 1118 -32.81 -7.53 5.14
N ASN A 1119 -33.92 -8.18 4.78
CA ASN A 1119 -33.93 -9.49 4.09
C ASN A 1119 -34.94 -9.62 2.93
N LEU A 1120 -35.98 -8.79 2.85
CA LEU A 1120 -37.05 -8.90 1.83
C LEU A 1120 -37.71 -7.54 1.52
N ARG A 1121 -37.10 -6.75 0.63
CA ARG A 1121 -37.59 -5.43 0.21
C ARG A 1121 -38.91 -5.54 -0.55
N GLY A 1122 -39.75 -4.50 -0.47
CA GLY A 1122 -41.11 -4.48 -1.04
C GLY A 1122 -42.19 -4.97 -0.07
N PHE A 1123 -41.82 -5.57 1.06
CA PHE A 1123 -42.72 -5.87 2.18
C PHE A 1123 -42.40 -4.99 3.40
N ARG A 1124 -43.39 -4.83 4.30
CA ARG A 1124 -43.24 -4.10 5.58
C ARG A 1124 -42.13 -4.71 6.44
N ASN A 1125 -41.53 -3.92 7.33
CA ASN A 1125 -40.55 -4.44 8.29
C ASN A 1125 -41.22 -5.51 9.17
N PHE A 1126 -40.54 -6.62 9.48
CA PHE A 1126 -41.05 -7.70 10.35
C PHE A 1126 -42.40 -8.30 9.89
N ARG A 1127 -42.58 -8.50 8.58
CA ARG A 1127 -43.86 -8.92 7.98
C ARG A 1127 -44.25 -10.37 8.28
N PHE A 1128 -43.30 -11.31 8.23
CA PHE A 1128 -43.55 -12.74 8.47
C PHE A 1128 -42.64 -13.25 9.58
N ALA A 1129 -43.17 -14.06 10.50
CA ALA A 1129 -42.44 -14.55 11.67
C ALA A 1129 -42.48 -16.09 11.75
N GLY A 1130 -41.36 -16.75 12.02
CA GLY A 1130 -41.31 -18.21 12.14
C GLY A 1130 -40.13 -18.75 12.95
N ASN A 1131 -40.17 -20.04 13.26
CA ASN A 1131 -39.08 -20.78 13.90
C ASN A 1131 -37.87 -20.92 12.97
N HIS A 1132 -38.13 -21.10 11.68
CA HIS A 1132 -37.10 -21.23 10.65
C HIS A 1132 -37.30 -20.18 9.56
N MET A 1133 -36.22 -19.82 8.88
CA MET A 1133 -36.23 -18.82 7.81
C MET A 1133 -35.16 -19.09 6.77
N LEU A 1134 -35.44 -18.79 5.52
CA LEU A 1134 -34.50 -18.79 4.41
C LEU A 1134 -34.84 -17.64 3.46
N TYR A 1135 -33.82 -16.90 3.03
CA TYR A 1135 -33.94 -15.82 2.06
C TYR A 1135 -32.73 -15.78 1.12
N HIS A 1136 -32.95 -15.22 -0.06
CA HIS A 1136 -31.94 -14.88 -1.03
C HIS A 1136 -32.20 -13.46 -1.56
N SER A 1137 -31.15 -12.65 -1.63
CA SER A 1137 -31.20 -11.29 -2.18
C SER A 1137 -30.11 -11.16 -3.24
N LEU A 1138 -30.51 -10.72 -4.42
CA LEU A 1138 -29.65 -10.42 -5.55
C LEU A 1138 -29.71 -8.92 -5.82
N GLU A 1139 -28.56 -8.26 -5.92
CA GLU A 1139 -28.46 -6.84 -6.25
C GLU A 1139 -27.39 -6.61 -7.31
N ALA A 1140 -27.75 -5.91 -8.38
CA ALA A 1140 -26.84 -5.39 -9.37
C ALA A 1140 -26.56 -3.91 -9.09
N ARG A 1141 -25.28 -3.53 -9.11
CA ARG A 1141 -24.81 -2.15 -8.90
C ARG A 1141 -24.07 -1.69 -10.15
N LEU A 1142 -24.56 -0.63 -10.78
CA LEU A 1142 -23.95 -0.02 -11.94
C LEU A 1142 -23.40 1.35 -11.57
N ARG A 1143 -22.08 1.50 -11.54
CA ARG A 1143 -21.40 2.78 -11.39
C ARG A 1143 -21.53 3.57 -12.69
N LEU A 1144 -22.18 4.73 -12.62
CA LEU A 1144 -22.36 5.61 -13.77
C LEU A 1144 -21.11 6.47 -13.99
N PHE A 1145 -20.66 7.17 -12.94
CA PHE A 1145 -19.47 8.01 -12.99
C PHE A 1145 -18.81 8.15 -11.62
N SER A 1146 -17.60 8.68 -11.60
CA SER A 1146 -16.81 8.94 -10.40
C SER A 1146 -16.16 10.31 -10.47
N PHE A 1147 -16.02 10.95 -9.32
CA PHE A 1147 -15.41 12.26 -9.14
C PHE A 1147 -14.28 12.14 -8.11
N GLN A 1148 -13.25 12.97 -8.14
CA GLN A 1148 -12.17 12.92 -7.14
C GLN A 1148 -11.59 14.29 -6.84
N SER A 1149 -11.92 14.84 -5.68
CA SER A 1149 -11.35 16.11 -5.20
C SER A 1149 -10.05 15.88 -4.41
N PHE A 1150 -9.27 16.94 -4.17
CA PHE A 1150 -8.12 16.93 -3.24
C PHE A 1150 -8.48 16.49 -1.83
N LEU A 1151 -9.73 16.74 -1.43
CA LEU A 1151 -10.21 16.38 -0.11
C LEU A 1151 -10.79 14.97 -0.09
N PHE A 1152 -11.57 14.57 -1.12
CA PHE A 1152 -12.34 13.31 -1.13
C PHE A 1152 -12.67 12.75 -2.55
N PRO A 1153 -12.41 11.46 -2.84
CA PRO A 1153 -12.91 10.74 -4.02
C PRO A 1153 -14.36 10.24 -3.87
N GLY A 1154 -15.16 10.11 -4.93
CA GLY A 1154 -16.51 9.56 -4.81
C GLY A 1154 -17.18 9.08 -6.09
N GLN A 1155 -18.35 8.46 -5.96
CA GLN A 1155 -19.04 7.78 -7.07
C GLN A 1155 -20.55 8.03 -7.07
N VAL A 1156 -21.16 7.94 -8.26
CA VAL A 1156 -22.61 7.95 -8.43
C VAL A 1156 -23.00 6.73 -9.27
N GLY A 1157 -24.07 6.04 -8.89
CA GLY A 1157 -24.53 4.86 -9.62
C GLY A 1157 -25.97 4.48 -9.39
N LEU A 1158 -26.38 3.39 -10.05
CA LEU A 1158 -27.69 2.78 -9.99
C LEU A 1158 -27.62 1.42 -9.27
N THR A 1159 -28.72 1.04 -8.64
CA THR A 1159 -28.93 -0.30 -8.10
C THR A 1159 -30.22 -0.91 -8.63
N ALA A 1160 -30.22 -2.22 -8.88
CA ALA A 1160 -31.41 -3.02 -9.15
C ALA A 1160 -31.36 -4.29 -8.30
N PHE A 1161 -32.49 -4.79 -7.82
CA PHE A 1161 -32.50 -5.94 -6.94
C PHE A 1161 -33.72 -6.87 -7.09
N HIS A 1162 -33.54 -8.10 -6.64
CA HIS A 1162 -34.56 -9.12 -6.48
C HIS A 1162 -34.33 -9.91 -5.19
N ASP A 1163 -35.30 -9.89 -4.30
CA ASP A 1163 -35.30 -10.56 -3.01
C ASP A 1163 -36.39 -11.64 -2.98
N ILE A 1164 -36.08 -12.81 -2.43
CA ILE A 1164 -37.01 -13.92 -2.22
C ILE A 1164 -36.81 -14.50 -0.82
N GLY A 1165 -37.89 -14.86 -0.14
CA GLY A 1165 -37.78 -15.46 1.18
C GLY A 1165 -39.02 -16.20 1.66
N ARG A 1166 -38.81 -17.04 2.66
CA ARG A 1166 -39.85 -17.81 3.34
C ARG A 1166 -39.51 -18.03 4.83
N VAL A 1167 -40.55 -18.03 5.68
CA VAL A 1167 -40.47 -18.53 7.06
C VAL A 1167 -41.22 -19.85 7.19
N TRP A 1168 -40.92 -20.60 8.25
CA TRP A 1168 -41.66 -21.78 8.68
C TRP A 1168 -41.97 -21.66 10.17
N PHE A 1169 -43.24 -21.83 10.52
CA PHE A 1169 -43.69 -21.86 11.90
C PHE A 1169 -44.14 -23.27 12.29
N THR A 1170 -43.83 -23.70 13.51
CA THR A 1170 -44.18 -25.05 13.98
C THR A 1170 -45.71 -25.23 13.97
N GLY A 1171 -46.18 -26.27 13.30
CA GLY A 1171 -47.61 -26.56 13.12
C GLY A 1171 -48.26 -25.94 11.88
N GLU A 1172 -47.53 -25.12 11.10
CA GLU A 1172 -48.00 -24.56 9.83
C GLU A 1172 -47.49 -25.37 8.63
N SER A 1173 -48.36 -25.65 7.65
CA SER A 1173 -47.97 -26.12 6.32
C SER A 1173 -48.22 -25.02 5.30
N SER A 1174 -47.15 -24.56 4.64
CA SER A 1174 -47.21 -23.57 3.56
C SER A 1174 -46.29 -24.02 2.42
N HIS A 1175 -46.53 -23.57 1.20
CA HIS A 1175 -45.58 -23.71 0.08
C HIS A 1175 -45.20 -22.36 -0.54
N ARG A 1176 -45.65 -21.26 0.08
CA ARG A 1176 -45.56 -19.91 -0.47
C ARG A 1176 -44.17 -19.31 -0.27
N TRP A 1177 -43.61 -18.79 -1.36
CA TRP A 1177 -42.41 -17.95 -1.35
C TRP A 1177 -42.80 -16.50 -1.62
N HIS A 1178 -42.24 -15.58 -0.84
CA HIS A 1178 -42.50 -14.15 -0.99
C HIS A 1178 -41.37 -13.51 -1.79
N ASN A 1179 -41.74 -12.70 -2.79
CA ASN A 1179 -40.80 -12.09 -3.74
C ASN A 1179 -40.97 -10.58 -3.75
N GLY A 1180 -39.87 -9.83 -3.74
CA GLY A 1180 -39.88 -8.40 -3.92
C GLY A 1180 -38.71 -7.94 -4.79
N TYR A 1181 -38.92 -6.92 -5.61
CA TYR A 1181 -37.94 -6.46 -6.59
C TYR A 1181 -37.97 -4.94 -6.70
N GLY A 1182 -36.92 -4.33 -7.22
CA GLY A 1182 -36.87 -2.88 -7.28
C GLY A 1182 -35.51 -2.33 -7.70
N GLY A 1183 -35.31 -1.05 -7.45
CA GLY A 1183 -34.08 -0.35 -7.82
C GLY A 1183 -33.97 1.04 -7.24
N GLY A 1184 -32.89 1.73 -7.56
CA GLY A 1184 -32.56 3.02 -6.98
C GLY A 1184 -31.23 3.62 -7.42
N LEU A 1185 -30.82 4.65 -6.71
CA LEU A 1185 -29.59 5.42 -6.93
C LEU A 1185 -28.69 5.32 -5.71
N TYR A 1186 -27.38 5.44 -5.92
CA TYR A 1186 -26.41 5.61 -4.83
C TYR A 1186 -25.39 6.70 -5.13
N VAL A 1187 -24.90 7.35 -4.07
CA VAL A 1187 -23.81 8.33 -4.12
C VAL A 1187 -22.80 8.00 -3.01
N THR A 1188 -21.51 8.03 -3.31
CA THR A 1188 -20.45 7.68 -2.36
C THR A 1188 -19.39 8.78 -2.23
N PRO A 1189 -19.60 9.85 -1.45
CA PRO A 1189 -18.55 10.85 -1.24
C PRO A 1189 -17.45 10.30 -0.32
N ALA A 1190 -16.19 10.60 -0.64
CA ALA A 1190 -14.96 10.17 0.04
C ALA A 1190 -14.64 8.67 0.07
N SER A 1191 -15.42 7.81 -0.59
CA SER A 1191 -15.51 6.38 -0.29
C SER A 1191 -15.86 6.04 1.18
N LEU A 1192 -16.01 7.03 2.06
CA LEU A 1192 -16.29 6.89 3.50
C LEU A 1192 -17.78 6.82 3.81
N LEU A 1193 -18.60 7.40 2.93
CA LEU A 1193 -20.05 7.45 3.08
C LEU A 1193 -20.69 6.90 1.81
N VAL A 1194 -21.73 6.08 1.97
CA VAL A 1194 -22.63 5.66 0.89
C VAL A 1194 -24.00 6.17 1.24
N ILE A 1195 -24.70 6.80 0.31
CA ILE A 1195 -26.12 7.15 0.45
C ILE A 1195 -26.86 6.38 -0.63
N THR A 1196 -27.87 5.61 -0.25
CA THR A 1196 -28.73 4.90 -1.20
C THR A 1196 -30.18 5.38 -1.07
N ALA A 1197 -30.85 5.50 -2.20
CA ALA A 1197 -32.27 5.78 -2.29
C ALA A 1197 -32.91 4.76 -3.24
N GLN A 1198 -33.79 3.91 -2.72
CA GLN A 1198 -34.35 2.76 -3.42
C GLN A 1198 -35.88 2.67 -3.25
N ALA A 1199 -36.56 2.01 -4.18
CA ALA A 1199 -37.96 1.62 -4.06
C ALA A 1199 -38.10 0.11 -4.31
N GLY A 1200 -38.81 -0.60 -3.42
CA GLY A 1200 -39.13 -2.02 -3.55
C GLY A 1200 -40.61 -2.24 -3.83
N LEU A 1201 -40.92 -3.18 -4.71
CA LEU A 1201 -42.25 -3.57 -5.15
C LEU A 1201 -42.52 -5.02 -4.72
N SER A 1202 -43.75 -5.30 -4.31
CA SER A 1202 -44.24 -6.65 -4.01
C SER A 1202 -45.74 -6.76 -4.28
N THR A 1203 -46.33 -7.92 -3.98
CA THR A 1203 -47.79 -8.10 -3.97
C THR A 1203 -48.51 -7.26 -2.92
N GLU A 1204 -47.81 -6.72 -1.93
CA GLU A 1204 -48.39 -5.87 -0.86
C GLU A 1204 -48.20 -4.35 -1.11
N GLY A 1205 -47.48 -3.95 -2.16
CA GLY A 1205 -47.38 -2.55 -2.59
C GLY A 1205 -45.96 -2.09 -2.97
N VAL A 1206 -45.75 -0.76 -2.94
CA VAL A 1206 -44.47 -0.09 -3.23
C VAL A 1206 -43.96 0.62 -1.98
N LEU A 1207 -42.71 0.35 -1.60
CA LEU A 1207 -42.10 0.86 -0.37
C LEU A 1207 -40.77 1.60 -0.68
N PRO A 1208 -40.64 2.88 -0.26
CA PRO A 1208 -39.39 3.63 -0.39
C PRO A 1208 -38.42 3.36 0.76
N TYR A 1209 -37.12 3.41 0.45
CA TYR A 1209 -36.01 3.24 1.38
C TYR A 1209 -34.92 4.29 1.11
N VAL A 1210 -34.42 4.94 2.15
CA VAL A 1210 -33.18 5.75 2.08
C VAL A 1210 -32.26 5.32 3.21
N SER A 1211 -30.99 5.07 2.92
CA SER A 1211 -30.04 4.64 3.94
C SER A 1211 -28.64 5.20 3.71
N MET A 1212 -27.88 5.33 4.80
CA MET A 1212 -26.43 5.52 4.75
C MET A 1212 -25.74 4.14 4.80
N GLY A 1213 -25.14 3.71 3.69
CA GLY A 1213 -24.55 2.38 3.51
C GLY A 1213 -25.22 1.62 2.36
N PHE A 1214 -24.49 0.69 1.73
CA PHE A 1214 -25.14 -0.38 0.99
C PHE A 1214 -25.75 -1.40 1.95
N ARG A 1215 -26.78 -2.11 1.50
CA ARG A 1215 -27.41 -3.17 2.27
C ARG A 1215 -26.50 -4.38 2.48
N PHE A 1216 -25.70 -4.73 1.47
CA PHE A 1216 -24.90 -5.96 1.45
C PHE A 1216 -23.54 -5.75 2.12
#